data_AF-A0AAU2NML3-F1
#
_entry.id   AF-A0AAU2NML3-F1
#
_cell.length_a   1.000
_cell.length_b   1.000
_cell.length_c   1.000
_cell.angle_alpha   90.00
_cell.angle_beta   90.00
_cell.angle_gamma   90.00
#
_symmetry.space_group_name_H-M   'P 1'
#
loop_
_entity.id
_entity.type
_entity.pdbx_description
1 polymer ?
#
loop_
_entity_poly.entity_id
_entity_poly.type
_entity_poly.pdbx_seq_one_letter_code
_entity_poly.pdbx_strand_id
1 'polypeptide(L)'
;MTQPFELPSFYVPHPARLNPHLEEARTHSTAWAREMGMLEGSGIWNQADLEAHDYGLLCAYTHPDASAEALSLVTDWYVWVFFFDDHFLEIYKRTNDREGGKAYLDRLPLFMPADPSTPTPEPTNPVEAGLADLWRRTVPTMGEDWRIRFAESTRNLLNESLWELANINAGRIANPVEYIEMRRKVGGAPWSAGLIEYAANAEVPQEVSGSRPLRVLMDAFSDGVHLRNDIFSYQREVEDEGELSNGILVLETFLGCSTQEAAEAVNDLLTSRLQQFENTVFTELPPLFAETGLDPAGCAKVLAYVKGLQDWQSGGHEWHMRSSRYMNDGGAAAKAAESNWWDPYAIGGVGTSALDVLRPGPGRTFPGGLGELGSLSGAFGINTLDGTPGSPGGVDPAVRRARSHSHVPFQRVGPSRLPEFKLPFSVDLSRHLDTSRRNTLAWAEKMGMLEAQPGLPHSDIWTAEKVADYDFPLCSAGIHPDATADQLDLTSAWLTWGTYGDDYYPVVFGRSRDLAGAKLLTARFSEFMPVDGGPAPEPVNALERGLADLWERTAGPMAADARRKFRTAVEDMVESWVWELDNQAQHRIPDPVDYVEMRRKTFGSDLTMSLCRLAHDQSVPPEIYESGPMRSLENAAADYACMMNDLFSYQKEVEYEGEVHNAVLVVQNFFNCDYPAAVRIVDDLMHSRVQQFQHVAQNEFPVLYDDFELGPEGRALLDGYVKELENWLAGILIWHRGCKRYTEDDLKRHFGREELPAGPAVAEAAALGPKGLGTSGARVAVAAAPAGGGVGAGVPVGVPAGVGVGVGVAEAAPRRGLVPSGPVGFGTAGARAPFTAAGPAGPAGPAASAGPTVPGVPGVPGVPGVPGGAVGTAG
;
A
#
# COMPACT_ATOMS: atom_id res chain seq x y z
N MET A 1 -1.77 -38.32 6.62
CA MET A 1 -3.01 -37.54 6.69
C MET A 1 -3.27 -37.00 5.29
N THR A 2 -4.52 -36.74 4.91
CA THR A 2 -4.82 -36.09 3.63
C THR A 2 -4.55 -34.59 3.77
N GLN A 3 -3.77 -34.02 2.86
CA GLN A 3 -3.51 -32.58 2.78
C GLN A 3 -4.82 -31.76 2.80
N PRO A 4 -4.89 -30.60 3.47
CA PRO A 4 -6.10 -29.77 3.53
C PRO A 4 -6.62 -29.28 2.17
N PHE A 5 -5.71 -29.07 1.21
CA PHE A 5 -6.02 -28.65 -0.16
C PHE A 5 -4.91 -29.08 -1.13
N GLU A 6 -5.18 -29.02 -2.43
CA GLU A 6 -4.17 -29.22 -3.48
C GLU A 6 -3.48 -27.88 -3.80
N LEU A 7 -2.14 -27.88 -3.84
CA LEU A 7 -1.37 -26.68 -4.17
C LEU A 7 -1.80 -26.10 -5.54
N PRO A 8 -2.07 -24.79 -5.62
CA PRO A 8 -2.51 -24.15 -6.86
C PRO A 8 -1.36 -24.02 -7.87
N SER A 9 -1.68 -23.68 -9.12
CA SER A 9 -0.68 -23.31 -10.11
C SER A 9 -0.13 -21.92 -9.82
N PHE A 10 1.16 -21.83 -9.52
CA PHE A 10 1.82 -20.58 -9.15
C PHE A 10 2.28 -19.80 -10.38
N TYR A 11 2.07 -18.48 -10.36
CA TYR A 11 2.74 -17.56 -11.27
C TYR A 11 4.19 -17.34 -10.82
N VAL A 12 5.15 -17.81 -11.63
CA VAL A 12 6.59 -17.69 -11.37
C VAL A 12 7.23 -16.99 -12.58
N PRO A 13 7.33 -15.64 -12.58
CA PRO A 13 7.69 -14.88 -13.77
C PRO A 13 9.15 -15.09 -14.20
N HIS A 14 10.03 -15.42 -13.26
CA HIS A 14 11.46 -15.60 -13.49
C HIS A 14 11.91 -16.97 -12.97
N PRO A 15 12.76 -17.71 -13.71
CA PRO A 15 13.32 -18.96 -13.21
C PRO A 15 14.31 -18.68 -12.07
N ALA A 16 14.26 -19.48 -11.02
CA ALA A 16 15.23 -19.38 -9.93
C ALA A 16 16.63 -19.77 -10.40
N ARG A 17 17.64 -19.16 -9.78
CA ARG A 17 19.06 -19.47 -9.97
C ARG A 17 19.62 -19.95 -8.63
N LEU A 18 20.64 -20.81 -8.67
CA LEU A 18 21.26 -21.35 -7.46
C LEU A 18 22.70 -20.86 -7.35
N ASN A 19 23.05 -20.28 -6.20
CA ASN A 19 24.40 -19.85 -5.90
C ASN A 19 25.36 -21.06 -5.85
N PRO A 20 26.53 -21.01 -6.52
CA PRO A 20 27.50 -22.11 -6.53
C PRO A 20 28.14 -22.39 -5.16
N HIS A 21 27.99 -21.50 -4.17
CA HIS A 21 28.60 -21.60 -2.84
C HIS A 21 27.71 -22.28 -1.78
N LEU A 22 26.64 -22.97 -2.20
CA LEU A 22 25.67 -23.63 -1.30
C LEU A 22 26.32 -24.51 -0.21
N GLU A 23 27.22 -25.41 -0.57
CA GLU A 23 27.81 -26.34 0.40
C GLU A 23 28.70 -25.65 1.44
N GLU A 24 29.34 -24.55 1.06
CA GLU A 24 30.10 -23.70 1.97
C GLU A 24 29.16 -23.03 2.97
N ALA A 25 28.06 -22.44 2.50
CA ALA A 25 27.06 -21.82 3.36
C ALA A 25 26.40 -22.81 4.33
N ARG A 26 26.08 -24.03 3.89
CA ARG A 26 25.53 -25.10 4.77
C ARG A 26 26.52 -25.50 5.87
N THR A 27 27.79 -25.72 5.50
CA THR A 27 28.83 -26.12 6.44
C THR A 27 29.08 -25.02 7.48
N HIS A 28 29.21 -23.78 7.01
CA HIS A 28 29.43 -22.61 7.86
C HIS A 28 28.26 -22.38 8.83
N SER A 29 27.04 -22.28 8.31
CA SER A 29 25.86 -21.95 9.13
C SER A 29 25.52 -23.03 10.16
N THR A 30 25.78 -24.31 9.87
CA THR A 30 25.62 -25.40 10.84
C THR A 30 26.62 -25.26 12.00
N ALA A 31 27.87 -24.92 11.71
CA ALA A 31 28.87 -24.68 12.74
C ALA A 31 28.52 -23.43 13.57
N TRP A 32 28.12 -22.34 12.91
CA TRP A 32 27.71 -21.10 13.55
C TRP A 32 26.49 -21.29 14.47
N ALA A 33 25.44 -21.98 14.03
CA ALA A 33 24.26 -22.27 14.83
C ALA A 33 24.60 -23.04 16.13
N ARG A 34 25.55 -23.97 16.03
CA ARG A 34 26.06 -24.72 17.19
C ARG A 34 26.82 -23.81 18.15
N GLU A 35 27.66 -22.91 17.63
CA GLU A 35 28.41 -21.93 18.44
C GLU A 35 27.50 -20.95 19.18
N MET A 36 26.40 -20.53 18.54
CA MET A 36 25.39 -19.66 19.16
C MET A 36 24.47 -20.38 20.16
N GLY A 37 24.57 -21.71 20.28
CA GLY A 37 23.75 -22.51 21.18
C GLY A 37 22.31 -22.74 20.70
N MET A 38 22.08 -22.68 19.38
CA MET A 38 20.75 -22.89 18.77
C MET A 38 20.41 -24.37 18.55
N LEU A 39 21.39 -25.27 18.63
CA LEU A 39 21.20 -26.70 18.42
C LEU A 39 21.06 -27.44 19.75
N GLU A 40 21.92 -28.43 20.02
CA GLU A 40 21.75 -29.33 21.15
C GLU A 40 21.77 -28.58 22.50
N GLY A 41 20.68 -28.75 23.26
CA GLY A 41 20.49 -28.06 24.55
C GLY A 41 19.65 -26.80 24.49
N SER A 42 19.29 -26.31 23.29
CA SER A 42 18.35 -25.19 23.12
C SER A 42 16.92 -25.54 23.56
N GLY A 43 16.53 -26.81 23.40
CA GLY A 43 15.15 -27.26 23.56
C GLY A 43 14.25 -26.95 22.35
N ILE A 44 14.80 -26.31 21.31
CA ILE A 44 14.08 -25.89 20.11
C ILE A 44 14.48 -26.77 18.93
N TRP A 45 15.76 -26.77 18.56
CA TRP A 45 16.28 -27.55 17.43
C TRP A 45 17.42 -28.49 17.83
N ASN A 46 17.59 -29.54 17.05
CA ASN A 46 18.83 -30.31 16.93
C ASN A 46 19.40 -30.17 15.50
N GLN A 47 20.61 -30.70 15.26
CA GLN A 47 21.24 -30.58 13.94
C GLN A 47 20.39 -31.17 12.80
N ALA A 48 19.66 -32.26 13.03
CA ALA A 48 18.82 -32.87 12.00
C ALA A 48 17.65 -31.96 11.60
N ASP A 49 17.11 -31.18 12.54
CA ASP A 49 16.05 -30.21 12.24
C ASP A 49 16.61 -29.10 11.33
N LEU A 50 17.77 -28.53 11.69
CA LEU A 50 18.44 -27.51 10.88
C LEU A 50 18.78 -28.01 9.46
N GLU A 51 19.32 -29.22 9.34
CA GLU A 51 19.65 -29.85 8.05
C GLU A 51 18.39 -30.13 7.22
N ALA A 52 17.29 -30.52 7.86
CA ALA A 52 16.02 -30.77 7.18
C ALA A 52 15.31 -29.47 6.75
N HIS A 53 15.48 -28.37 7.49
CA HIS A 53 14.97 -27.06 7.09
C HIS A 53 15.75 -26.48 5.90
N ASP A 54 17.07 -26.69 5.89
CA ASP A 54 18.01 -26.33 4.82
C ASP A 54 18.01 -24.83 4.46
N TYR A 55 18.33 -23.97 5.43
CA TYR A 55 18.41 -22.53 5.21
C TYR A 55 19.58 -22.11 4.30
N GLY A 56 20.61 -22.95 4.18
CA GLY A 56 21.66 -22.75 3.17
C GLY A 56 21.11 -22.82 1.75
N LEU A 57 20.21 -23.77 1.47
CA LEU A 57 19.53 -23.87 0.17
C LEU A 57 18.61 -22.67 -0.08
N LEU A 58 17.86 -22.22 0.93
CA LEU A 58 17.07 -20.98 0.85
C LEU A 58 17.94 -19.81 0.41
N CYS A 59 19.04 -19.57 1.12
CA CYS A 59 19.91 -18.41 0.87
C CYS A 59 20.61 -18.52 -0.48
N ALA A 60 21.03 -19.72 -0.89
CA ALA A 60 21.67 -19.93 -2.19
C ALA A 60 20.71 -19.68 -3.37
N TYR A 61 19.43 -20.02 -3.21
CA TYR A 61 18.43 -19.71 -4.22
C TYR A 61 18.05 -18.22 -4.25
N THR A 62 17.94 -17.59 -3.08
CA THR A 62 17.49 -16.20 -2.96
C THR A 62 18.57 -15.16 -3.22
N HIS A 63 19.85 -15.53 -3.09
CA HIS A 63 21.01 -14.67 -3.30
C HIS A 63 22.00 -15.31 -4.29
N PRO A 64 21.58 -15.57 -5.55
CA PRO A 64 22.35 -16.39 -6.50
C PRO A 64 23.67 -15.77 -6.94
N ASP A 65 23.82 -14.45 -6.80
CA ASP A 65 25.02 -13.69 -7.21
C ASP A 65 25.91 -13.28 -6.03
N ALA A 66 25.53 -13.61 -4.79
CA ALA A 66 26.31 -13.27 -3.61
C ALA A 66 27.67 -14.00 -3.60
N SER A 67 28.70 -13.33 -3.06
CA SER A 67 29.97 -13.99 -2.76
C SER A 67 29.77 -15.08 -1.69
N ALA A 68 30.72 -16.02 -1.58
CA ALA A 68 30.67 -17.06 -0.56
C ALA A 68 30.59 -16.50 0.88
N GLU A 69 31.32 -15.40 1.15
CA GLU A 69 31.31 -14.71 2.44
C GLU A 69 29.95 -14.06 2.74
N ALA A 70 29.41 -13.30 1.76
CA ALA A 70 28.10 -12.67 1.92
C ALA A 70 26.99 -13.71 2.05
N LEU A 71 27.04 -14.79 1.26
CA LEU A 71 26.07 -15.88 1.33
C LEU A 71 26.09 -16.57 2.69
N SER A 72 27.28 -16.83 3.25
CA SER A 72 27.41 -17.46 4.57
C SER A 72 26.85 -16.57 5.67
N LEU A 73 27.16 -15.26 5.66
CA LEU A 73 26.59 -14.31 6.63
C LEU A 73 25.07 -14.17 6.50
N VAL A 74 24.56 -14.05 5.27
CA VAL A 74 23.10 -14.02 5.04
C VAL A 74 22.46 -15.32 5.51
N THR A 75 23.10 -16.47 5.30
CA THR A 75 22.59 -17.75 5.81
C THR A 75 22.49 -17.75 7.32
N ASP A 76 23.51 -17.26 8.04
CA ASP A 76 23.46 -17.12 9.51
C ASP A 76 22.29 -16.23 9.96
N TRP A 77 22.02 -15.13 9.25
CA TRP A 77 20.86 -14.27 9.50
C TRP A 77 19.52 -15.02 9.36
N TYR A 78 19.37 -15.85 8.32
CA TYR A 78 18.16 -16.66 8.15
C TYR A 78 18.07 -17.78 9.20
N VAL A 79 19.19 -18.42 9.57
CA VAL A 79 19.18 -19.38 10.68
C VAL A 79 18.69 -18.70 11.96
N TRP A 80 19.20 -17.50 12.26
CA TRP A 80 18.80 -16.73 13.43
C TRP A 80 17.32 -16.35 13.42
N VAL A 81 16.78 -15.85 12.30
CA VAL A 81 15.39 -15.38 12.25
C VAL A 81 14.40 -16.52 12.41
N PHE A 82 14.66 -17.68 11.79
CA PHE A 82 13.82 -18.86 11.97
C PHE A 82 13.98 -19.48 13.36
N PHE A 83 15.18 -19.41 13.97
CA PHE A 83 15.37 -19.89 15.34
C PHE A 83 14.62 -19.01 16.32
N PHE A 84 14.65 -17.69 16.13
CA PHE A 84 13.87 -16.74 16.91
C PHE A 84 12.37 -17.06 16.85
N ASP A 85 11.84 -17.31 15.65
CA ASP A 85 10.42 -17.62 15.44
C ASP A 85 10.00 -18.92 16.16
N ASP A 86 10.70 -20.03 15.91
CA ASP A 86 10.42 -21.32 16.54
C ASP A 86 10.64 -21.26 18.07
N HIS A 87 11.64 -20.52 18.55
CA HIS A 87 11.87 -20.29 19.97
C HIS A 87 10.71 -19.49 20.60
N PHE A 88 10.25 -18.43 19.94
CA PHE A 88 9.16 -17.61 20.46
C PHE A 88 7.84 -18.41 20.50
N LEU A 89 7.59 -19.22 19.48
CA LEU A 89 6.46 -20.16 19.42
C LEU A 89 6.47 -21.11 20.64
N GLU A 90 7.55 -21.85 20.83
CA GLU A 90 7.65 -22.88 21.87
C GLU A 90 7.60 -22.31 23.30
N ILE A 91 8.30 -21.18 23.54
CA ILE A 91 8.44 -20.65 24.89
C ILE A 91 7.26 -19.74 25.28
N TYR A 92 6.73 -18.93 24.37
CA TYR A 92 5.75 -17.88 24.69
C TYR A 92 4.38 -18.09 24.05
N LYS A 93 4.28 -18.48 22.77
CA LYS A 93 2.97 -18.68 22.12
C LYS A 93 2.25 -19.91 22.68
N ARG A 94 2.91 -21.08 22.74
CA ARG A 94 2.31 -22.31 23.29
C ARG A 94 1.91 -22.18 24.77
N THR A 95 2.57 -21.30 25.53
CA THR A 95 2.30 -21.05 26.95
C THR A 95 1.36 -19.86 27.20
N ASN A 96 1.07 -19.07 26.16
CA ASN A 96 0.38 -17.77 26.23
C ASN A 96 1.04 -16.76 27.18
N ASP A 97 2.37 -16.79 27.32
CA ASP A 97 3.12 -15.90 28.21
C ASP A 97 3.47 -14.56 27.53
N ARG A 98 2.50 -13.65 27.51
CA ARG A 98 2.67 -12.31 26.92
C ARG A 98 3.67 -11.44 27.69
N GLU A 99 3.66 -11.50 29.02
CA GLU A 99 4.57 -10.69 29.85
C GLU A 99 6.03 -11.13 29.65
N GLY A 100 6.27 -12.45 29.66
CA GLY A 100 7.58 -13.02 29.36
C GLY A 100 8.04 -12.72 27.93
N GLY A 101 7.15 -12.88 26.95
CA GLY A 101 7.43 -12.54 25.55
C GLY A 101 7.80 -11.07 25.37
N LYS A 102 7.10 -10.14 26.04
CA LYS A 102 7.43 -8.71 25.98
C LYS A 102 8.79 -8.41 26.61
N ALA A 103 9.06 -8.93 27.81
CA ALA A 103 10.34 -8.71 28.49
C ALA A 103 11.52 -9.28 27.68
N TYR A 104 11.30 -10.39 26.96
CA TYR A 104 12.25 -10.98 26.05
C TYR A 104 12.53 -10.08 24.84
N LEU A 105 11.50 -9.55 24.18
CA LEU A 105 11.67 -8.67 23.01
C LEU A 105 12.22 -7.29 23.36
N ASP A 106 11.85 -6.72 24.51
CA ASP A 106 12.35 -5.43 25.00
C ASP A 106 13.89 -5.43 25.16
N ARG A 107 14.52 -6.60 25.31
CA ARG A 107 15.98 -6.74 25.40
C ARG A 107 16.69 -6.76 24.05
N LEU A 108 16.06 -7.24 22.98
CA LEU A 108 16.70 -7.43 21.67
C LEU A 108 17.23 -6.12 21.04
N PRO A 109 16.54 -4.96 21.14
CA PRO A 109 17.08 -3.69 20.67
C PRO A 109 18.42 -3.28 21.29
N LEU A 110 18.75 -3.77 22.50
CA LEU A 110 20.04 -3.50 23.15
C LEU A 110 21.23 -4.09 22.40
N PHE A 111 21.00 -5.05 21.50
CA PHE A 111 22.01 -5.69 20.66
C PHE A 111 22.05 -5.13 19.23
N MET A 112 21.27 -4.08 18.97
CA MET A 112 21.21 -3.39 17.68
C MET A 112 21.59 -1.89 17.79
N PRO A 113 22.75 -1.54 18.40
CA PRO A 113 23.10 -0.15 18.55
C PRO A 113 23.34 0.52 17.19
N ALA A 114 22.78 1.72 17.02
CA ALA A 114 23.00 2.54 15.84
C ALA A 114 24.47 3.01 15.71
N ASP A 115 25.10 3.33 16.84
CA ASP A 115 26.55 3.57 16.94
C ASP A 115 27.26 2.27 17.35
N PRO A 116 28.09 1.67 16.45
CA PRO A 116 28.82 0.44 16.75
C PRO A 116 29.80 0.55 17.94
N SER A 117 30.11 1.76 18.41
CA SER A 117 30.92 1.97 19.62
C SER A 117 30.14 1.83 20.93
N THR A 118 28.80 1.77 20.86
CA THR A 118 27.93 1.58 22.02
C THR A 118 28.12 0.16 22.59
N PRO A 119 28.40 0.01 23.90
CA PRO A 119 28.50 -1.29 24.52
C PRO A 119 27.17 -2.05 24.47
N THR A 120 27.20 -3.29 24.00
CA THR A 120 26.07 -4.21 24.11
C THR A 120 26.12 -4.93 25.47
N PRO A 121 24.97 -5.27 26.08
CA PRO A 121 24.97 -6.10 27.28
C PRO A 121 25.47 -7.52 26.99
N GLU A 122 25.78 -8.30 28.04
CA GLU A 122 26.13 -9.71 27.89
C GLU A 122 24.90 -10.49 27.41
N PRO A 123 24.98 -11.27 26.30
CA PRO A 123 23.90 -12.13 25.85
C PRO A 123 23.54 -13.19 26.89
N THR A 124 22.25 -13.41 27.10
CA THR A 124 21.71 -14.36 28.09
C THR A 124 21.03 -15.58 27.48
N ASN A 125 20.80 -15.57 26.16
CA ASN A 125 20.16 -16.65 25.40
C ASN A 125 20.71 -16.70 23.96
N PRO A 126 20.45 -17.79 23.21
CA PRO A 126 20.97 -17.97 21.85
C PRO A 126 20.55 -16.89 20.85
N VAL A 127 19.35 -16.31 21.00
CA VAL A 127 18.86 -15.25 20.10
C VAL A 127 19.63 -13.95 20.33
N GLU A 128 19.84 -13.55 21.59
CA GLU A 128 20.70 -12.40 21.93
C GLU A 128 22.13 -12.61 21.43
N ALA A 129 22.68 -13.81 21.59
CA ALA A 129 24.05 -14.14 21.17
C ALA A 129 24.21 -14.06 19.65
N GLY A 130 23.28 -14.67 18.91
CA GLY A 130 23.26 -14.60 17.46
C GLY A 130 23.09 -13.18 16.94
N LEU A 131 22.16 -12.40 17.50
CA LEU A 131 21.91 -11.02 17.08
C LEU A 131 23.14 -10.14 17.30
N ALA A 132 23.82 -10.28 18.45
CA ALA A 132 25.03 -9.53 18.76
C ALA A 132 26.16 -9.82 17.74
N ASP A 133 26.36 -11.08 17.37
CA ASP A 133 27.37 -11.46 16.37
C ASP A 133 27.02 -10.94 14.97
N LEU A 134 25.77 -11.17 14.55
CA LEU A 134 25.27 -10.78 13.24
C LEU A 134 25.30 -9.26 13.04
N TRP A 135 24.87 -8.49 14.03
CA TRP A 135 24.90 -7.02 13.99
C TRP A 135 26.34 -6.51 13.82
N ARG A 136 27.27 -7.05 14.61
CA ARG A 136 28.71 -6.70 14.56
C ARG A 136 29.35 -7.02 13.19
N ARG A 137 28.95 -8.12 12.54
CA ARG A 137 29.48 -8.56 11.24
C ARG A 137 28.88 -7.80 10.04
N THR A 138 27.69 -7.22 10.20
CA THR A 138 26.92 -6.64 9.08
C THR A 138 26.95 -5.11 9.07
N VAL A 139 26.63 -4.48 10.20
CA VAL A 139 26.38 -3.04 10.27
C VAL A 139 27.57 -2.16 9.87
N PRO A 140 28.83 -2.47 10.24
CA PRO A 140 29.96 -1.61 9.92
C PRO A 140 30.22 -1.40 8.42
N THR A 141 29.74 -2.29 7.55
CA THR A 141 29.99 -2.22 6.10
C THR A 141 28.95 -1.40 5.34
N MET A 142 27.84 -1.03 5.97
CA MET A 142 26.69 -0.38 5.32
C MET A 142 26.61 1.11 5.64
N GLY A 143 25.94 1.90 4.81
CA GLY A 143 25.66 3.32 5.05
C GLY A 143 24.73 3.59 6.24
N GLU A 144 24.80 4.80 6.81
CA GLU A 144 23.98 5.20 7.98
C GLU A 144 22.47 5.04 7.75
N ASP A 145 22.01 5.47 6.58
CA ASP A 145 20.60 5.39 6.15
C ASP A 145 20.10 3.94 6.10
N TRP A 146 20.89 3.02 5.53
CA TRP A 146 20.59 1.58 5.55
C TRP A 146 20.50 1.03 6.97
N ARG A 147 21.40 1.42 7.88
CA ARG A 147 21.43 0.92 9.26
C ARG A 147 20.16 1.31 10.02
N ILE A 148 19.67 2.53 9.81
CA ILE A 148 18.43 3.01 10.42
C ILE A 148 17.25 2.16 9.92
N ARG A 149 17.14 1.98 8.59
CA ARG A 149 16.09 1.15 7.99
C ARG A 149 16.15 -0.30 8.46
N PHE A 150 17.33 -0.89 8.50
CA PHE A 150 17.50 -2.29 8.91
C PHE A 150 17.21 -2.49 10.40
N ALA A 151 17.62 -1.55 11.27
CA ALA A 151 17.24 -1.58 12.68
C ALA A 151 15.73 -1.41 12.90
N GLU A 152 15.07 -0.61 12.07
CA GLU A 152 13.62 -0.49 12.08
C GLU A 152 12.93 -1.78 11.62
N SER A 153 13.33 -2.35 10.49
CA SER A 153 12.74 -3.60 9.99
C SER A 153 12.99 -4.78 10.92
N THR A 154 14.16 -4.87 11.58
CA THR A 154 14.38 -5.89 12.62
C THR A 154 13.49 -5.66 13.84
N ARG A 155 13.33 -4.42 14.33
CA ARG A 155 12.40 -4.14 15.45
C ARG A 155 10.97 -4.53 15.09
N ASN A 156 10.54 -4.24 13.87
CA ASN A 156 9.20 -4.58 13.42
C ASN A 156 8.99 -6.09 13.32
N LEU A 157 9.97 -6.82 12.76
CA LEU A 157 10.00 -8.28 12.72
C LEU A 157 9.82 -8.90 14.09
N LEU A 158 10.59 -8.41 15.06
CA LEU A 158 10.55 -8.91 16.43
C LEU A 158 9.21 -8.63 17.12
N ASN A 159 8.60 -7.47 16.84
CA ASN A 159 7.32 -7.08 17.42
C ASN A 159 6.11 -7.79 16.80
N GLU A 160 6.26 -8.43 15.62
CA GLU A 160 5.22 -9.29 15.01
C GLU A 160 4.71 -10.32 16.00
N SER A 161 5.63 -10.98 16.70
CA SER A 161 5.31 -12.11 17.57
C SER A 161 4.41 -11.73 18.76
N LEU A 162 4.48 -10.48 19.25
CA LEU A 162 3.55 -10.00 20.30
C LEU A 162 2.14 -9.78 19.77
N TRP A 163 2.03 -9.32 18.53
CA TRP A 163 0.74 -9.10 17.91
C TRP A 163 0.05 -10.43 17.60
N GLU A 164 0.79 -11.39 17.03
CA GLU A 164 0.31 -12.75 16.80
C GLU A 164 -0.14 -13.41 18.11
N LEU A 165 0.68 -13.29 19.16
CA LEU A 165 0.33 -13.79 20.50
C LEU A 165 -0.93 -13.15 21.07
N ALA A 166 -1.13 -11.84 20.87
CA ALA A 166 -2.35 -11.17 21.30
C ALA A 166 -3.59 -11.70 20.58
N ASN A 167 -3.50 -11.97 19.28
CA ASN A 167 -4.60 -12.55 18.50
C ASN A 167 -4.91 -14.00 18.88
N ILE A 168 -3.87 -14.82 19.08
CA ILE A 168 -4.02 -16.20 19.56
C ILE A 168 -4.74 -16.21 20.91
N ASN A 169 -4.32 -15.36 21.86
CA ASN A 169 -4.95 -15.25 23.18
C ASN A 169 -6.43 -14.82 23.08
N ALA A 170 -6.72 -13.88 22.19
CA ALA A 170 -8.08 -13.40 21.94
C ALA A 170 -8.94 -14.36 21.09
N GLY A 171 -8.35 -15.39 20.49
CA GLY A 171 -9.02 -16.25 19.50
C GLY A 171 -9.51 -15.47 18.28
N ARG A 172 -8.79 -14.41 17.89
CA ARG A 172 -9.23 -13.43 16.90
C ARG A 172 -8.46 -13.60 15.59
N ILE A 173 -9.20 -13.93 14.52
CA ILE A 173 -8.67 -13.93 13.15
C ILE A 173 -8.84 -12.52 12.58
N ALA A 174 -7.77 -11.97 11.99
CA ALA A 174 -7.80 -10.66 11.36
C ALA A 174 -8.68 -10.65 10.10
N ASN A 175 -9.23 -9.48 9.74
CA ASN A 175 -9.87 -9.32 8.43
C ASN A 175 -8.83 -9.20 7.30
N PRO A 176 -9.18 -9.40 6.02
CA PRO A 176 -8.21 -9.44 4.92
C PRO A 176 -7.34 -8.19 4.79
N VAL A 177 -7.91 -7.00 5.03
CA VAL A 177 -7.16 -5.74 4.95
C VAL A 177 -6.20 -5.61 6.14
N GLU A 178 -6.69 -5.88 7.35
CA GLU A 178 -5.85 -5.88 8.56
C GLU A 178 -4.68 -6.87 8.45
N TYR A 179 -4.94 -8.07 7.92
CA TYR A 179 -3.94 -9.11 7.74
C TYR A 179 -2.77 -8.66 6.86
N ILE A 180 -3.06 -8.13 5.67
CA ILE A 180 -2.02 -7.65 4.74
C ILE A 180 -1.24 -6.48 5.34
N GLU A 181 -1.94 -5.50 5.93
CA GLU A 181 -1.27 -4.35 6.56
C GLU A 181 -0.34 -4.77 7.68
N MET A 182 -0.75 -5.77 8.46
CA MET A 182 0.03 -6.32 9.56
C MET A 182 1.26 -7.05 9.01
N ARG A 183 1.07 -8.01 8.09
CA ARG A 183 2.18 -8.76 7.47
C ARG A 183 3.23 -7.85 6.82
N ARG A 184 2.84 -6.73 6.20
CA ARG A 184 3.82 -5.78 5.64
C ARG A 184 4.60 -5.01 6.69
N LYS A 185 3.92 -4.57 7.76
CA LYS A 185 4.53 -3.75 8.80
C LYS A 185 5.48 -4.55 9.65
N VAL A 186 5.03 -5.72 10.10
CA VAL A 186 5.74 -6.53 11.09
C VAL A 186 6.35 -7.80 10.51
N GLY A 187 5.98 -8.22 9.29
CA GLY A 187 6.58 -9.39 8.66
C GLY A 187 8.05 -9.20 8.28
N GLY A 188 8.75 -10.32 8.10
CA GLY A 188 10.19 -10.33 7.81
C GLY A 188 10.62 -9.85 6.42
N ALA A 189 9.72 -9.48 5.51
CA ALA A 189 10.09 -9.14 4.13
C ALA A 189 10.94 -7.86 4.00
N PRO A 190 10.64 -6.72 4.68
CA PRO A 190 11.52 -5.55 4.66
C PRO A 190 12.91 -5.84 5.25
N TRP A 191 12.99 -6.74 6.24
CA TRP A 191 14.25 -7.23 6.78
C TRP A 191 15.03 -8.05 5.74
N SER A 192 14.37 -8.98 5.04
CA SER A 192 14.96 -9.73 3.92
C SER A 192 15.46 -8.80 2.82
N ALA A 193 14.71 -7.76 2.48
CA ALA A 193 15.09 -6.76 1.48
C ALA A 193 16.35 -5.96 1.89
N GLY A 194 16.51 -5.65 3.17
CA GLY A 194 17.75 -5.06 3.69
C GLY A 194 18.98 -5.95 3.49
N LEU A 195 18.82 -7.27 3.67
CA LEU A 195 19.88 -8.25 3.39
C LEU A 195 20.16 -8.41 1.89
N ILE A 196 19.18 -8.20 1.03
CA ILE A 196 19.38 -8.16 -0.43
C ILE A 196 20.25 -6.96 -0.81
N GLU A 197 20.02 -5.77 -0.23
CA GLU A 197 20.89 -4.59 -0.45
C GLU A 197 22.34 -4.91 -0.06
N TYR A 198 22.55 -5.58 1.08
CA TYR A 198 23.86 -6.05 1.54
C TYR A 198 24.50 -7.03 0.56
N ALA A 199 23.79 -8.12 0.21
CA ALA A 199 24.32 -9.21 -0.60
C ALA A 199 24.62 -8.78 -2.04
N ALA A 200 23.83 -7.87 -2.60
CA ALA A 200 24.01 -7.32 -3.93
C ALA A 200 24.99 -6.13 -3.97
N ASN A 201 25.46 -5.64 -2.81
CA ASN A 201 26.21 -4.40 -2.67
C ASN A 201 25.51 -3.22 -3.37
N ALA A 202 24.20 -3.12 -3.15
CA ALA A 202 23.27 -2.29 -3.91
C ALA A 202 22.35 -1.47 -2.99
N GLU A 203 22.95 -0.73 -2.04
CA GLU A 203 22.19 0.20 -1.19
C GLU A 203 21.36 1.16 -2.05
N VAL A 204 20.05 1.19 -1.82
CA VAL A 204 19.13 2.08 -2.52
C VAL A 204 19.48 3.52 -2.16
N PRO A 205 19.71 4.42 -3.15
CA PRO A 205 20.06 5.80 -2.87
C PRO A 205 18.99 6.51 -2.03
N GLN A 206 19.43 7.27 -1.04
CA GLN A 206 18.54 7.93 -0.07
C GLN A 206 17.52 8.83 -0.77
N GLU A 207 17.90 9.48 -1.87
CA GLU A 207 17.08 10.41 -2.65
C GLU A 207 15.83 9.74 -3.25
N VAL A 208 15.84 8.43 -3.45
CA VAL A 208 14.72 7.67 -4.04
C VAL A 208 14.14 6.60 -3.12
N SER A 209 14.80 6.29 -2.00
CA SER A 209 14.38 5.24 -1.06
C SER A 209 12.97 5.43 -0.51
N GLY A 210 12.55 6.67 -0.24
CA GLY A 210 11.20 7.01 0.24
C GLY A 210 10.15 7.22 -0.85
N SER A 211 10.55 7.15 -2.13
CA SER A 211 9.63 7.40 -3.26
C SER A 211 8.52 6.35 -3.32
N ARG A 212 7.34 6.77 -3.82
CA ARG A 212 6.18 5.88 -3.97
C ARG A 212 6.52 4.60 -4.77
N PRO A 213 7.22 4.63 -5.93
CA PRO A 213 7.52 3.42 -6.68
C PRO A 213 8.36 2.41 -5.89
N LEU A 214 9.33 2.86 -5.08
CA LEU A 214 10.15 1.96 -4.25
C LEU A 214 9.35 1.35 -3.10
N ARG A 215 8.43 2.12 -2.50
CA ARG A 215 7.48 1.58 -1.51
C ARG A 215 6.56 0.53 -2.12
N VAL A 216 5.98 0.80 -3.30
CA VAL A 216 5.13 -0.17 -4.01
C VAL A 216 5.89 -1.46 -4.34
N LEU A 217 7.17 -1.37 -4.75
CA LEU A 217 8.00 -2.56 -4.97
C LEU A 217 8.23 -3.36 -3.69
N MET A 218 8.54 -2.69 -2.58
CA MET A 218 8.71 -3.35 -1.28
C MET A 218 7.42 -4.02 -0.82
N ASP A 219 6.29 -3.33 -0.94
CA ASP A 219 4.97 -3.80 -0.54
C ASP A 219 4.53 -5.01 -1.36
N ALA A 220 4.66 -4.93 -2.69
CA ALA A 220 4.32 -6.04 -3.59
C ALA A 220 5.26 -7.23 -3.41
N PHE A 221 6.55 -6.99 -3.13
CA PHE A 221 7.50 -8.03 -2.74
C PHE A 221 7.07 -8.70 -1.44
N SER A 222 6.80 -7.92 -0.39
CA SER A 222 6.39 -8.41 0.93
C SER A 222 5.13 -9.26 0.85
N ASP A 223 4.07 -8.78 0.20
CA ASP A 223 2.86 -9.56 0.00
C ASP A 223 3.16 -10.88 -0.74
N GLY A 224 4.00 -10.81 -1.77
CA GLY A 224 4.40 -11.98 -2.54
C GLY A 224 5.17 -13.01 -1.72
N VAL A 225 5.98 -12.57 -0.75
CA VAL A 225 6.69 -13.45 0.18
C VAL A 225 5.70 -14.11 1.13
N HIS A 226 4.88 -13.32 1.82
CA HIS A 226 3.99 -13.81 2.88
C HIS A 226 2.88 -14.70 2.34
N LEU A 227 2.17 -14.27 1.28
CA LEU A 227 1.07 -15.07 0.70
C LEU A 227 1.57 -16.40 0.14
N ARG A 228 2.80 -16.46 -0.36
CA ARG A 228 3.40 -17.73 -0.78
C ARG A 228 3.68 -18.61 0.43
N ASN A 229 4.28 -18.06 1.48
CA ASN A 229 4.55 -18.79 2.71
C ASN A 229 3.25 -19.38 3.27
N ASP A 230 2.20 -18.57 3.41
CA ASP A 230 0.88 -18.97 3.89
C ASP A 230 0.33 -20.21 3.17
N ILE A 231 0.46 -20.27 1.84
CA ILE A 231 0.00 -21.43 1.06
C ILE A 231 0.79 -22.69 1.42
N PHE A 232 2.09 -22.59 1.64
CA PHE A 232 2.94 -23.74 1.92
C PHE A 232 2.93 -24.16 3.39
N SER A 233 2.69 -23.22 4.31
CA SER A 233 2.74 -23.43 5.76
C SER A 233 1.37 -23.67 6.40
N TYR A 234 0.26 -23.39 5.71
CA TYR A 234 -1.11 -23.49 6.25
C TYR A 234 -1.36 -24.74 7.10
N GLN A 235 -1.00 -25.92 6.58
CA GLN A 235 -1.25 -27.16 7.31
C GLN A 235 -0.53 -27.18 8.66
N ARG A 236 0.74 -26.80 8.69
CA ARG A 236 1.54 -26.78 9.93
C ARG A 236 1.00 -25.74 10.90
N GLU A 237 0.76 -24.54 10.41
CA GLU A 237 0.29 -23.40 11.20
C GLU A 237 -1.08 -23.67 11.84
N VAL A 238 -2.04 -24.20 11.08
CA VAL A 238 -3.41 -24.41 11.55
C VAL A 238 -3.57 -25.72 12.34
N GLU A 239 -2.90 -26.82 11.93
CA GLU A 239 -3.11 -28.13 12.57
C GLU A 239 -2.21 -28.39 13.78
N ASP A 240 -1.02 -27.78 13.87
CA ASP A 240 -0.04 -28.03 14.95
C ASP A 240 0.22 -26.77 15.81
N GLU A 241 0.50 -25.64 15.17
CA GLU A 241 0.94 -24.43 15.89
C GLU A 241 -0.23 -23.69 16.55
N GLY A 242 -1.43 -23.79 15.97
CA GLY A 242 -2.58 -22.98 16.37
C GLY A 242 -2.43 -21.51 15.98
N GLU A 243 -1.63 -21.24 14.95
CA GLU A 243 -1.38 -19.90 14.42
C GLU A 243 -2.63 -19.40 13.67
N LEU A 244 -2.92 -18.11 13.82
CA LEU A 244 -4.08 -17.44 13.20
C LEU A 244 -3.67 -16.52 12.04
N SER A 245 -2.39 -16.19 11.94
CA SER A 245 -1.83 -15.30 10.92
C SER A 245 -1.56 -16.03 9.59
N ASN A 246 -2.59 -16.58 8.96
CA ASN A 246 -2.46 -17.19 7.64
C ASN A 246 -3.52 -16.66 6.67
N GLY A 247 -3.12 -16.20 5.48
CA GLY A 247 -4.01 -15.60 4.49
C GLY A 247 -5.14 -16.53 4.02
N ILE A 248 -4.92 -17.85 3.99
CA ILE A 248 -5.96 -18.83 3.64
C ILE A 248 -7.00 -18.88 4.75
N LEU A 249 -6.56 -18.99 6.02
CA LEU A 249 -7.47 -19.01 7.17
C LEU A 249 -8.29 -17.71 7.26
N VAL A 250 -7.65 -16.57 6.98
CA VAL A 250 -8.30 -15.25 6.93
C VAL A 250 -9.39 -15.21 5.85
N LEU A 251 -9.09 -15.61 4.61
CA LEU A 251 -10.08 -15.60 3.53
C LEU A 251 -11.18 -16.65 3.73
N GLU A 252 -10.82 -17.85 4.21
CA GLU A 252 -11.76 -18.92 4.55
C GLU A 252 -12.78 -18.44 5.59
N THR A 253 -12.31 -17.79 6.64
CA THR A 253 -13.16 -17.25 7.71
C THR A 253 -14.01 -16.09 7.22
N PHE A 254 -13.40 -15.14 6.49
CA PHE A 254 -14.08 -13.91 6.06
C PHE A 254 -15.12 -14.17 4.97
N LEU A 255 -14.80 -14.99 3.97
CA LEU A 255 -15.71 -15.30 2.86
C LEU A 255 -16.60 -16.52 3.13
N GLY A 256 -16.37 -17.27 4.23
CA GLY A 256 -17.10 -18.51 4.52
C GLY A 256 -17.02 -19.55 3.39
N CYS A 257 -15.90 -19.56 2.66
CA CYS A 257 -15.65 -20.48 1.55
C CYS A 257 -14.90 -21.74 2.03
N SER A 258 -14.66 -22.69 1.13
CA SER A 258 -13.82 -23.85 1.43
C SER A 258 -12.34 -23.48 1.47
N THR A 259 -11.53 -24.28 2.18
CA THR A 259 -10.07 -24.11 2.23
C THR A 259 -9.42 -24.09 0.84
N GLN A 260 -9.91 -24.90 -0.11
CA GLN A 260 -9.41 -24.90 -1.50
C GLN A 260 -9.72 -23.58 -2.22
N GLU A 261 -10.94 -23.05 -2.08
CA GLU A 261 -11.32 -21.76 -2.68
C GLU A 261 -10.53 -20.60 -2.07
N ALA A 262 -10.27 -20.65 -0.76
CA ALA A 262 -9.41 -19.68 -0.08
C ALA A 262 -7.96 -19.77 -0.56
N ALA A 263 -7.39 -20.98 -0.69
CA ALA A 263 -6.04 -21.20 -1.23
C ALA A 263 -5.89 -20.68 -2.66
N GLU A 264 -6.90 -20.88 -3.51
CA GLU A 264 -6.95 -20.32 -4.85
C GLU A 264 -7.01 -18.79 -4.80
N ALA A 265 -7.89 -18.18 -3.98
CA ALA A 265 -7.97 -16.73 -3.85
C ALA A 265 -6.67 -16.08 -3.32
N VAL A 266 -5.97 -16.73 -2.38
CA VAL A 266 -4.65 -16.30 -1.89
C VAL A 266 -3.62 -16.36 -3.02
N ASN A 267 -3.61 -17.43 -3.82
CA ASN A 267 -2.70 -17.55 -4.98
C ASN A 267 -3.02 -16.52 -6.08
N ASP A 268 -4.29 -16.15 -6.23
CA ASP A 268 -4.74 -15.11 -7.15
C ASP A 268 -4.23 -13.74 -6.71
N LEU A 269 -4.30 -13.47 -5.41
CA LEU A 269 -3.74 -12.26 -4.82
C LEU A 269 -2.23 -12.24 -5.00
N LEU A 270 -1.53 -13.31 -4.60
CA LEU A 270 -0.08 -13.49 -4.82
C LEU A 270 0.30 -13.18 -6.28
N THR A 271 -0.41 -13.77 -7.23
CA THR A 271 -0.18 -13.54 -8.67
C THR A 271 -0.33 -12.06 -9.02
N SER A 272 -1.38 -11.40 -8.53
CA SER A 272 -1.60 -9.97 -8.77
C SER A 272 -0.47 -9.11 -8.23
N ARG A 273 0.00 -9.39 -6.99
CA ARG A 273 1.09 -8.64 -6.37
C ARG A 273 2.39 -8.78 -7.16
N LEU A 274 2.69 -9.97 -7.67
CA LEU A 274 3.85 -10.18 -8.55
C LEU A 274 3.72 -9.45 -9.90
N GLN A 275 2.52 -9.37 -10.47
CA GLN A 275 2.29 -8.59 -11.68
C GLN A 275 2.43 -7.08 -11.43
N GLN A 276 1.96 -6.59 -10.27
CA GLN A 276 2.16 -5.21 -9.85
C GLN A 276 3.64 -4.88 -9.69
N PHE A 277 4.40 -5.75 -9.03
CA PHE A 277 5.85 -5.62 -8.90
C PHE A 277 6.51 -5.42 -10.27
N GLU A 278 6.28 -6.33 -11.22
CA GLU A 278 6.85 -6.21 -12.57
C GLU A 278 6.38 -4.94 -13.29
N ASN A 279 5.11 -4.58 -13.16
CA ASN A 279 4.57 -3.37 -13.77
C ASN A 279 5.28 -2.11 -13.25
N THR A 280 5.45 -1.98 -11.93
CA THR A 280 6.13 -0.84 -11.30
C THR A 280 7.59 -0.74 -11.75
N VAL A 281 8.29 -1.87 -11.92
CA VAL A 281 9.65 -1.88 -12.49
C VAL A 281 9.69 -1.26 -13.89
N PHE A 282 8.77 -1.63 -14.77
CA PHE A 282 8.83 -1.21 -16.18
C PHE A 282 8.16 0.14 -16.45
N THR A 283 7.24 0.59 -15.60
CA THR A 283 6.42 1.78 -15.87
C THR A 283 6.70 2.94 -14.92
N GLU A 284 7.11 2.69 -13.67
CA GLU A 284 7.25 3.74 -12.66
C GLU A 284 8.72 4.09 -12.36
N LEU A 285 9.66 3.13 -12.44
CA LEU A 285 11.09 3.43 -12.22
C LEU A 285 11.72 4.35 -13.28
N PRO A 286 11.49 4.18 -14.60
CA PRO A 286 12.11 5.06 -15.59
C PRO A 286 11.69 6.54 -15.45
N PRO A 287 10.39 6.87 -15.26
CA PRO A 287 9.99 8.23 -14.92
C PRO A 287 10.62 8.73 -13.62
N LEU A 288 10.66 7.92 -12.55
CA LEU A 288 11.30 8.30 -11.29
C LEU A 288 12.76 8.70 -11.50
N PHE A 289 13.54 7.91 -12.25
CA PHE A 289 14.95 8.23 -12.53
C PHE A 289 15.09 9.53 -13.34
N ALA A 290 14.20 9.77 -14.30
CA ALA A 290 14.21 10.98 -15.10
C ALA A 290 13.84 12.23 -14.29
N GLU A 291 12.85 12.11 -13.40
CA GLU A 291 12.34 13.20 -12.57
C GLU A 291 13.32 13.59 -11.45
N THR A 292 13.95 12.61 -10.80
CA THR A 292 14.95 12.87 -9.75
C THR A 292 16.33 13.20 -10.30
N GLY A 293 16.58 12.92 -11.59
CA GLY A 293 17.89 13.11 -12.21
C GLY A 293 18.95 12.15 -11.65
N LEU A 294 18.54 10.97 -11.16
CA LEU A 294 19.42 9.98 -10.56
C LEU A 294 20.53 9.59 -11.55
N ASP A 295 21.78 9.61 -11.08
CA ASP A 295 22.92 9.31 -11.94
C ASP A 295 22.95 7.83 -12.37
N PRO A 296 23.73 7.46 -13.41
CA PRO A 296 23.77 6.08 -13.89
C PRO A 296 24.19 5.05 -12.82
N ALA A 297 24.98 5.45 -11.83
CA ALA A 297 25.42 4.56 -10.75
C ALA A 297 24.28 4.30 -9.75
N GLY A 298 23.53 5.34 -9.38
CA GLY A 298 22.33 5.25 -8.56
C GLY A 298 21.25 4.41 -9.24
N CYS A 299 21.00 4.64 -10.53
CA CYS A 299 20.08 3.81 -11.33
C CYS A 299 20.50 2.34 -11.33
N ALA A 300 21.80 2.04 -11.49
CA ALA A 300 22.31 0.68 -11.47
C ALA A 300 22.13 0.00 -10.09
N LYS A 301 22.29 0.74 -8.98
CA LYS A 301 22.02 0.22 -7.63
C LYS A 301 20.55 -0.13 -7.44
N VAL A 302 19.64 0.75 -7.83
CA VAL A 302 18.19 0.48 -7.75
C VAL A 302 17.83 -0.76 -8.57
N LEU A 303 18.33 -0.88 -9.80
CA LEU A 303 18.05 -2.04 -10.65
C LEU A 303 18.68 -3.34 -10.12
N ALA A 304 19.86 -3.28 -9.50
CA ALA A 304 20.48 -4.43 -8.84
C ALA A 304 19.69 -4.89 -7.61
N TYR A 305 19.20 -3.95 -6.80
CA TYR A 305 18.29 -4.23 -5.69
C TYR A 305 16.99 -4.89 -6.17
N VAL A 306 16.34 -4.32 -7.19
CA VAL A 306 15.12 -4.88 -7.80
C VAL A 306 15.33 -6.29 -8.32
N LYS A 307 16.44 -6.52 -9.04
CA LYS A 307 16.80 -7.87 -9.49
C LYS A 307 16.98 -8.83 -8.31
N GLY A 308 17.58 -8.37 -7.22
CA GLY A 308 17.71 -9.15 -5.98
C GLY A 308 16.36 -9.54 -5.37
N LEU A 309 15.38 -8.63 -5.36
CA LEU A 309 14.00 -8.94 -4.94
C LEU A 309 13.34 -10.00 -5.86
N GLN A 310 13.55 -9.91 -7.18
CA GLN A 310 13.06 -10.91 -8.14
C GLN A 310 13.69 -12.28 -7.91
N ASP A 311 15.01 -12.34 -7.75
CA ASP A 311 15.74 -13.58 -7.44
C ASP A 311 15.27 -14.17 -6.11
N TRP A 312 15.04 -13.34 -5.09
CA TRP A 312 14.52 -13.78 -3.81
C TRP A 312 13.14 -14.42 -3.95
N GLN A 313 12.24 -13.80 -4.72
CA GLN A 313 10.87 -14.32 -4.89
C GLN A 313 10.84 -15.67 -5.62
N SER A 314 11.65 -15.82 -6.67
CA SER A 314 11.78 -17.09 -7.39
C SER A 314 12.50 -18.14 -6.55
N GLY A 315 13.57 -17.75 -5.86
CA GLY A 315 14.36 -18.65 -5.03
C GLY A 315 13.61 -19.16 -3.80
N GLY A 316 12.84 -18.27 -3.15
CA GLY A 316 11.95 -18.62 -2.06
C GLY A 316 10.94 -19.68 -2.48
N HIS A 317 10.35 -19.58 -3.68
CA HIS A 317 9.45 -20.61 -4.20
C HIS A 317 10.12 -21.98 -4.31
N GLU A 318 11.31 -22.07 -4.90
CA GLU A 318 12.02 -23.34 -5.04
C GLU A 318 12.37 -23.97 -3.69
N TRP A 319 12.69 -23.16 -2.68
CA TRP A 319 12.94 -23.66 -1.33
C TRP A 319 11.65 -24.17 -0.66
N HIS A 320 10.53 -23.45 -0.76
CA HIS A 320 9.24 -23.91 -0.22
C HIS A 320 8.80 -25.26 -0.81
N MET A 321 9.13 -25.51 -2.07
CA MET A 321 8.85 -26.77 -2.76
C MET A 321 9.74 -27.94 -2.31
N ARG A 322 10.79 -27.71 -1.51
CA ARG A 322 11.79 -28.71 -1.13
C ARG A 322 12.02 -28.87 0.38
N SER A 323 11.91 -27.79 1.14
CA SER A 323 12.15 -27.82 2.59
C SER A 323 11.15 -28.72 3.32
N SER A 324 11.60 -29.40 4.37
CA SER A 324 10.74 -30.24 5.21
C SER A 324 9.68 -29.47 5.99
N ARG A 325 9.82 -28.14 6.08
CA ARG A 325 8.93 -27.25 6.80
C ARG A 325 7.50 -27.22 6.22
N TYR A 326 7.30 -27.60 4.97
CA TYR A 326 6.08 -27.24 4.22
C TYR A 326 5.31 -28.44 3.65
N MET A 327 4.05 -28.18 3.31
CA MET A 327 3.14 -29.13 2.68
C MET A 327 3.50 -29.34 1.19
N ASN A 328 4.61 -30.03 0.92
CA ASN A 328 5.13 -30.28 -0.43
C ASN A 328 5.39 -31.78 -0.73
N ASP A 329 4.79 -32.67 0.09
CA ASP A 329 4.96 -34.13 0.02
C ASP A 329 6.44 -34.58 0.08
N GLY A 330 7.29 -33.88 0.84
CA GLY A 330 8.72 -34.19 0.94
C GLY A 330 9.47 -33.93 -0.38
N GLY A 331 9.10 -32.87 -1.09
CA GLY A 331 9.68 -32.48 -2.37
C GLY A 331 9.11 -33.22 -3.59
N ALA A 332 8.03 -33.99 -3.46
CA ALA A 332 7.36 -34.60 -4.61
C ALA A 332 6.72 -33.53 -5.52
N ALA A 333 6.25 -32.42 -4.93
CA ALA A 333 5.75 -31.27 -5.67
C ALA A 333 6.82 -30.67 -6.60
N ALA A 334 8.08 -30.56 -6.14
CA ALA A 334 9.20 -30.09 -6.96
C ALA A 334 9.48 -31.01 -8.16
N LYS A 335 9.44 -32.32 -7.97
CA LYS A 335 9.65 -33.32 -9.04
C LYS A 335 8.53 -33.30 -10.08
N ALA A 336 7.30 -33.02 -9.67
CA ALA A 336 6.17 -32.85 -10.58
C ALA A 336 6.32 -31.58 -11.43
N ALA A 337 6.77 -30.47 -10.84
CA ALA A 337 7.04 -29.22 -11.55
C ALA A 337 8.19 -29.34 -12.57
N GLU A 338 9.28 -30.03 -12.20
CA GLU A 338 10.41 -30.31 -13.11
C GLU A 338 10.00 -31.17 -14.32
N SER A 339 9.00 -32.04 -14.19
CA SER A 339 8.49 -32.89 -15.28
C SER A 339 7.65 -32.16 -16.34
N ASN A 340 7.15 -30.96 -16.01
CA ASN A 340 6.35 -30.09 -16.90
C ASN A 340 7.16 -28.96 -17.55
N TRP A 341 8.47 -28.90 -17.33
CA TRP A 341 9.31 -27.76 -17.73
C TRP A 341 9.83 -27.80 -19.18
N TRP A 342 9.56 -28.85 -19.96
CA TRP A 342 9.98 -28.93 -21.35
C TRP A 342 8.87 -28.39 -22.30
N ASP A 343 8.92 -27.09 -22.58
CA ASP A 343 8.37 -26.53 -23.82
C ASP A 343 9.51 -25.87 -24.62
N PRO A 344 9.93 -26.44 -25.77
CA PRO A 344 11.00 -25.89 -26.59
C PRO A 344 10.67 -24.55 -27.27
N TYR A 345 9.51 -23.95 -26.98
CA TYR A 345 9.10 -22.64 -27.47
C TYR A 345 9.02 -21.54 -26.39
N ALA A 346 9.37 -21.84 -25.13
CA ALA A 346 9.59 -20.85 -24.07
C ALA A 346 10.92 -20.09 -24.31
N ILE A 347 10.95 -19.25 -25.34
CA ILE A 347 12.10 -18.37 -25.59
C ILE A 347 12.01 -17.20 -24.61
N GLY A 348 12.83 -17.27 -23.57
CA GLY A 348 13.08 -16.20 -22.61
C GLY A 348 13.61 -14.95 -23.31
N GLY A 349 12.83 -13.88 -23.24
CA GLY A 349 13.17 -12.53 -23.66
C GLY A 349 12.20 -11.55 -23.03
N VAL A 350 12.68 -10.35 -22.71
CA VAL A 350 11.88 -9.27 -22.10
C VAL A 350 10.63 -9.00 -22.95
N GLY A 351 9.44 -9.29 -22.40
CA GLY A 351 8.15 -8.92 -22.99
C GLY A 351 7.37 -9.97 -23.80
N THR A 352 7.70 -11.27 -23.77
CA THR A 352 7.01 -12.29 -24.61
C THR A 352 5.81 -13.01 -23.97
N SER A 353 5.45 -12.73 -22.71
CA SER A 353 4.32 -13.38 -22.00
C SER A 353 2.93 -13.10 -22.61
N ALA A 354 2.83 -12.21 -23.61
CA ALA A 354 1.58 -11.87 -24.30
C ALA A 354 1.19 -12.87 -25.42
N LEU A 355 2.05 -13.83 -25.78
CA LEU A 355 1.84 -14.72 -26.92
C LEU A 355 0.96 -15.95 -26.64
N ASP A 356 0.63 -16.25 -25.39
CA ASP A 356 -0.20 -17.42 -25.04
C ASP A 356 -1.71 -17.22 -25.28
N VAL A 357 -2.15 -16.01 -25.64
CA VAL A 357 -3.56 -15.65 -25.77
C VAL A 357 -4.23 -16.17 -27.07
N LEU A 358 -3.49 -16.75 -28.04
CA LEU A 358 -4.04 -17.03 -29.39
C LEU A 358 -3.88 -18.46 -29.93
N ARG A 359 -3.80 -19.51 -29.10
CA ARG A 359 -3.79 -20.90 -29.61
C ARG A 359 -5.05 -21.69 -29.26
N PRO A 360 -5.91 -22.03 -30.25
CA PRO A 360 -6.87 -23.11 -30.09
C PRO A 360 -6.13 -24.46 -30.13
N GLY A 361 -6.28 -25.28 -29.10
CA GLY A 361 -5.75 -26.64 -29.07
C GLY A 361 -6.36 -27.51 -30.20
N PRO A 362 -5.60 -28.45 -30.80
CA PRO A 362 -6.10 -29.29 -31.86
C PRO A 362 -6.99 -30.40 -31.30
N GLY A 363 -8.27 -30.38 -31.66
CA GLY A 363 -9.12 -31.58 -31.68
C GLY A 363 -10.04 -31.79 -30.48
N ARG A 364 -11.16 -31.06 -30.43
CA ARG A 364 -12.40 -31.54 -29.80
C ARG A 364 -13.59 -31.15 -30.66
N THR A 365 -14.17 -32.14 -31.34
CA THR A 365 -15.45 -32.03 -32.03
C THR A 365 -16.58 -32.00 -31.00
N PHE A 366 -17.40 -30.95 -30.99
CA PHE A 366 -18.62 -30.87 -30.18
C PHE A 366 -19.74 -31.73 -30.79
N PRO A 367 -20.44 -32.58 -30.01
CA PRO A 367 -21.83 -32.92 -30.28
C PRO A 367 -22.75 -31.98 -29.48
N GLY A 368 -23.69 -31.35 -30.19
CA GLY A 368 -24.66 -30.43 -29.60
C GLY A 368 -25.76 -31.12 -28.77
N GLY A 369 -26.46 -30.30 -28.00
CA GLY A 369 -27.69 -30.67 -27.29
C GLY A 369 -27.99 -29.74 -26.13
N LEU A 370 -28.86 -28.74 -26.36
CA LEU A 370 -29.52 -27.96 -25.32
C LEU A 370 -30.44 -28.88 -24.50
N GLY A 371 -30.29 -28.87 -23.18
CA GLY A 371 -31.19 -29.53 -22.24
C GLY A 371 -31.04 -28.95 -20.84
N GLU A 372 -32.14 -28.43 -20.29
CA GLU A 372 -32.29 -27.86 -18.95
C GLU A 372 -31.91 -28.83 -17.81
N LEU A 373 -31.41 -28.25 -16.71
CA LEU A 373 -31.51 -28.60 -15.27
C LEU A 373 -30.50 -27.68 -14.55
N GLY A 374 -30.79 -26.83 -13.56
CA GLY A 374 -31.71 -26.97 -12.43
C GLY A 374 -30.88 -26.99 -11.13
N SER A 375 -30.65 -25.80 -10.55
CA SER A 375 -30.14 -25.42 -9.20
C SER A 375 -29.17 -26.33 -8.42
N LEU A 376 -28.13 -25.75 -7.79
CA LEU A 376 -27.85 -25.80 -6.33
C LEU A 376 -26.51 -25.09 -5.98
N SER A 377 -26.64 -23.90 -5.38
CA SER A 377 -26.04 -23.51 -4.08
C SER A 377 -24.51 -23.52 -3.87
N GLY A 378 -23.89 -22.35 -4.05
CA GLY A 378 -22.72 -21.87 -3.28
C GLY A 378 -23.07 -20.48 -2.73
N ALA A 379 -22.87 -20.25 -1.43
CA ALA A 379 -23.42 -19.08 -0.72
C ALA A 379 -22.91 -17.71 -1.21
N PHE A 380 -21.87 -17.68 -2.07
CA PHE A 380 -21.22 -16.44 -2.49
C PHE A 380 -21.19 -16.16 -4.00
N GLY A 381 -21.79 -16.99 -4.87
CA GLY A 381 -21.94 -16.65 -6.29
C GLY A 381 -20.63 -16.33 -7.03
N ILE A 382 -19.50 -16.86 -6.54
CA ILE A 382 -18.21 -16.83 -7.22
C ILE A 382 -18.34 -17.77 -8.42
N ASN A 383 -18.49 -17.21 -9.62
CA ASN A 383 -18.61 -18.02 -10.83
C ASN A 383 -17.22 -18.42 -11.29
N THR A 384 -16.84 -19.67 -11.09
CA THR A 384 -15.77 -20.32 -11.85
C THR A 384 -16.27 -20.58 -13.27
N LEU A 385 -16.17 -19.58 -14.15
CA LEU A 385 -16.48 -19.81 -15.57
C LEU A 385 -15.40 -20.70 -16.18
N ASP A 386 -15.86 -21.83 -16.73
CA ASP A 386 -15.15 -22.90 -17.43
C ASP A 386 -14.27 -23.84 -16.59
N GLY A 387 -14.90 -24.59 -15.69
CA GLY A 387 -14.40 -25.87 -15.22
C GLY A 387 -15.53 -26.88 -15.11
N THR A 388 -15.51 -27.94 -15.91
CA THR A 388 -16.21 -29.18 -15.54
C THR A 388 -15.89 -29.53 -14.08
N PRO A 389 -16.87 -29.93 -13.25
CA PRO A 389 -16.59 -30.31 -11.87
C PRO A 389 -15.57 -31.45 -11.86
N GLY A 390 -14.34 -31.16 -11.40
CA GLY A 390 -13.23 -32.12 -11.34
C GLY A 390 -11.97 -31.81 -12.16
N SER A 391 -11.77 -30.59 -12.69
CA SER A 391 -10.45 -30.19 -13.23
C SER A 391 -9.71 -29.30 -12.22
N PRO A 392 -8.59 -29.76 -11.63
CA PRO A 392 -7.78 -28.95 -10.73
C PRO A 392 -6.98 -27.92 -11.54
N GLY A 393 -7.16 -26.65 -11.22
CA GLY A 393 -6.49 -25.53 -11.88
C GLY A 393 -7.38 -24.30 -11.91
N GLY A 394 -7.09 -23.32 -11.05
CA GLY A 394 -7.69 -21.99 -11.14
C GLY A 394 -7.51 -21.35 -12.52
N VAL A 395 -8.21 -20.25 -12.78
CA VAL A 395 -8.13 -19.51 -14.05
C VAL A 395 -6.67 -19.17 -14.37
N ASP A 396 -6.22 -19.39 -15.59
CA ASP A 396 -4.86 -19.10 -16.03
C ASP A 396 -4.44 -17.64 -15.68
N PRO A 397 -3.27 -17.42 -15.04
CA PRO A 397 -2.76 -16.08 -14.72
C PRO A 397 -2.80 -15.08 -15.89
N ALA A 398 -2.60 -15.52 -17.13
CA ALA A 398 -2.66 -14.69 -18.32
C ALA A 398 -4.09 -14.22 -18.63
N VAL A 399 -5.09 -15.09 -18.43
CA VAL A 399 -6.51 -14.74 -18.61
C VAL A 399 -6.93 -13.70 -17.57
N ARG A 400 -6.46 -13.81 -16.33
CA ARG A 400 -6.74 -12.83 -15.27
C ARG A 400 -6.12 -11.47 -15.54
N ARG A 401 -4.85 -11.45 -15.98
CA ARG A 401 -4.19 -10.21 -16.39
C ARG A 401 -4.91 -9.54 -17.55
N ALA A 402 -5.41 -10.32 -18.52
CA ALA A 402 -6.22 -9.75 -19.59
C ALA A 402 -7.53 -9.13 -19.07
N ARG A 403 -8.14 -9.74 -18.04
CA ARG A 403 -9.40 -9.28 -17.45
C ARG A 403 -9.29 -7.89 -16.80
N SER A 404 -8.23 -7.61 -16.02
CA SER A 404 -8.03 -6.30 -15.38
C SER A 404 -7.88 -5.15 -16.37
N HIS A 405 -7.51 -5.44 -17.63
CA HIS A 405 -7.40 -4.47 -18.72
C HIS A 405 -8.56 -4.51 -19.72
N SER A 406 -9.58 -5.33 -19.46
CA SER A 406 -10.72 -5.53 -20.38
C SER A 406 -11.97 -4.73 -20.02
N HIS A 407 -11.90 -3.91 -18.96
CA HIS A 407 -13.02 -3.08 -18.53
C HIS A 407 -13.54 -2.20 -19.68
N VAL A 408 -14.86 -2.04 -19.78
CA VAL A 408 -15.48 -1.17 -20.79
C VAL A 408 -15.92 0.10 -20.08
N PRO A 409 -15.28 1.26 -20.34
CA PRO A 409 -15.69 2.53 -19.73
C PRO A 409 -17.16 2.87 -20.05
N PHE A 410 -17.81 3.58 -19.13
CA PHE A 410 -19.21 4.03 -19.25
C PHE A 410 -20.21 2.88 -19.37
N GLN A 411 -19.91 1.74 -18.76
CA GLN A 411 -20.81 0.59 -18.75
C GLN A 411 -22.08 0.92 -17.97
N ARG A 412 -23.25 0.64 -18.56
CA ARG A 412 -24.52 0.73 -17.83
C ARG A 412 -24.61 -0.34 -16.77
N VAL A 413 -24.64 0.08 -15.51
CA VAL A 413 -24.74 -0.80 -14.34
C VAL A 413 -26.09 -0.70 -13.62
N GLY A 414 -26.86 0.36 -13.91
CA GLY A 414 -28.11 0.64 -13.24
C GLY A 414 -27.92 1.23 -11.84
N PRO A 415 -29.01 1.50 -11.09
CA PRO A 415 -28.95 2.16 -9.80
C PRO A 415 -28.04 1.44 -8.79
N SER A 416 -27.28 2.25 -8.03
CA SER A 416 -26.47 1.77 -6.92
C SER A 416 -27.30 0.94 -5.93
N ARG A 417 -26.84 -0.27 -5.62
CA ARG A 417 -27.44 -1.17 -4.63
C ARG A 417 -26.81 -0.91 -3.27
N LEU A 418 -27.59 -0.33 -2.37
CA LEU A 418 -27.13 0.02 -1.03
C LEU A 418 -27.50 -1.07 -0.02
N PRO A 419 -26.55 -1.56 0.80
CA PRO A 419 -26.87 -2.38 1.96
C PRO A 419 -27.52 -1.54 3.06
N GLU A 420 -27.97 -2.20 4.12
CA GLU A 420 -28.33 -1.51 5.34
C GLU A 420 -27.05 -1.14 6.10
N PHE A 421 -26.63 0.13 6.00
CA PHE A 421 -25.46 0.63 6.73
C PHE A 421 -25.67 0.56 8.26
N LYS A 422 -25.08 -0.43 8.92
CA LYS A 422 -25.11 -0.62 10.38
C LYS A 422 -23.93 0.11 11.04
N LEU A 423 -23.97 1.44 11.00
CA LEU A 423 -23.00 2.26 11.73
C LEU A 423 -23.51 2.47 13.17
N PRO A 424 -22.75 2.06 14.22
CA PRO A 424 -23.21 2.09 15.61
C PRO A 424 -23.11 3.48 16.27
N PHE A 425 -22.84 4.53 15.49
CA PHE A 425 -22.61 5.88 15.98
C PHE A 425 -23.83 6.77 15.71
N SER A 426 -24.23 7.56 16.71
CA SER A 426 -25.27 8.56 16.55
C SER A 426 -24.76 9.76 15.75
N VAL A 427 -25.67 10.41 15.03
CA VAL A 427 -25.39 11.67 14.33
C VAL A 427 -26.04 12.84 15.04
N ASP A 428 -25.24 13.87 15.31
CA ASP A 428 -25.70 15.20 15.68
C ASP A 428 -25.30 16.17 14.57
N LEU A 429 -26.09 17.23 14.36
CA LEU A 429 -25.80 18.24 13.35
C LEU A 429 -25.52 19.59 13.99
N SER A 430 -24.50 20.28 13.51
CA SER A 430 -24.23 21.65 13.92
C SER A 430 -25.44 22.55 13.68
N ARG A 431 -25.79 23.33 14.71
CA ARG A 431 -26.86 24.36 14.64
C ARG A 431 -26.60 25.45 13.60
N HIS A 432 -25.39 25.52 13.05
CA HIS A 432 -24.95 26.53 12.09
C HIS A 432 -25.13 26.10 10.62
N LEU A 433 -25.63 24.87 10.37
CA LEU A 433 -25.77 24.26 9.04
C LEU A 433 -26.43 25.18 7.99
N ASP A 434 -27.60 25.74 8.27
CA ASP A 434 -28.33 26.53 7.27
C ASP A 434 -27.61 27.82 6.89
N THR A 435 -26.85 28.40 7.82
CA THR A 435 -26.00 29.56 7.51
C THR A 435 -24.81 29.13 6.67
N SER A 436 -24.19 28.00 7.01
CA SER A 436 -23.04 27.49 6.27
C SER A 436 -23.37 27.12 4.83
N ARG A 437 -24.55 26.54 4.56
CA ARG A 437 -25.10 26.34 3.20
C ARG A 437 -25.04 27.58 2.31
N ARG A 438 -25.46 28.73 2.84
CA ARG A 438 -25.43 30.00 2.09
C ARG A 438 -24.02 30.51 1.91
N ASN A 439 -23.19 30.42 2.96
CA ASN A 439 -21.83 30.95 2.95
C ASN A 439 -20.91 30.15 2.02
N THR A 440 -21.02 28.81 2.02
CA THR A 440 -20.26 27.94 1.12
C THR A 440 -20.58 28.18 -0.34
N LEU A 441 -21.86 28.36 -0.70
CA LEU A 441 -22.24 28.69 -2.07
C LEU A 441 -21.66 30.04 -2.52
N ALA A 442 -21.79 31.07 -1.68
CA ALA A 442 -21.21 32.39 -1.95
C ALA A 442 -19.68 32.34 -2.04
N TRP A 443 -19.04 31.51 -1.24
CA TRP A 443 -17.60 31.29 -1.27
C TRP A 443 -17.17 30.59 -2.58
N ALA A 444 -17.85 29.54 -3.01
CA ALA A 444 -17.56 28.84 -4.27
C ALA A 444 -17.70 29.75 -5.50
N GLU A 445 -18.73 30.62 -5.51
CA GLU A 445 -18.89 31.67 -6.52
C GLU A 445 -17.71 32.66 -6.50
N LYS A 446 -17.32 33.16 -5.32
CA LYS A 446 -16.18 34.07 -5.15
C LYS A 446 -14.86 33.46 -5.63
N MET A 447 -14.65 32.15 -5.43
CA MET A 447 -13.45 31.45 -5.92
C MET A 447 -13.47 31.19 -7.43
N GLY A 448 -14.62 31.38 -8.09
CA GLY A 448 -14.79 31.13 -9.53
C GLY A 448 -14.91 29.64 -9.88
N MET A 449 -15.45 28.81 -8.97
CA MET A 449 -15.69 27.38 -9.22
C MET A 449 -16.93 27.13 -10.09
N LEU A 450 -17.74 28.16 -10.33
CA LEU A 450 -19.02 28.07 -11.05
C LEU A 450 -18.93 28.61 -12.50
N GLU A 451 -17.73 28.87 -12.98
CA GLU A 451 -17.45 29.46 -14.29
C GLU A 451 -16.28 28.77 -14.98
N ALA A 452 -16.15 28.98 -16.30
CA ALA A 452 -15.05 28.41 -17.07
C ALA A 452 -13.73 29.09 -16.69
N GLN A 453 -12.70 28.29 -16.46
CA GLN A 453 -11.37 28.74 -16.09
C GLN A 453 -10.65 29.42 -17.27
N PRO A 454 -9.86 30.49 -17.02
CA PRO A 454 -9.18 31.22 -18.08
C PRO A 454 -8.31 30.32 -18.96
N GLY A 455 -8.57 30.34 -20.28
CA GLY A 455 -7.78 29.58 -21.26
C GLY A 455 -8.14 28.10 -21.38
N LEU A 456 -9.10 27.59 -20.60
CA LEU A 456 -9.53 26.18 -20.61
C LEU A 456 -11.04 26.07 -20.89
N PRO A 457 -11.48 25.99 -22.15
CA PRO A 457 -12.89 25.75 -22.49
C PRO A 457 -13.41 24.46 -21.85
N HIS A 458 -14.69 24.42 -21.46
CA HIS A 458 -15.36 23.26 -20.82
C HIS A 458 -14.88 22.91 -19.40
N SER A 459 -14.21 23.84 -18.72
CA SER A 459 -13.82 23.70 -17.32
C SER A 459 -14.88 24.18 -16.32
N ASP A 460 -16.02 24.66 -16.82
CA ASP A 460 -17.25 24.98 -16.08
C ASP A 460 -18.01 23.70 -15.66
N ILE A 461 -17.41 22.90 -14.77
CA ILE A 461 -17.93 21.58 -14.38
C ILE A 461 -19.07 21.66 -13.34
N TRP A 462 -19.11 22.73 -12.55
CA TRP A 462 -20.07 22.95 -11.47
C TRP A 462 -20.96 24.16 -11.73
N THR A 463 -22.17 24.09 -11.20
CA THR A 463 -23.15 25.19 -11.18
C THR A 463 -23.58 25.48 -9.75
N ALA A 464 -24.20 26.63 -9.51
CA ALA A 464 -24.77 26.95 -8.20
C ALA A 464 -25.78 25.89 -7.72
N GLU A 465 -26.55 25.29 -8.65
CA GLU A 465 -27.47 24.19 -8.35
C GLU A 465 -26.70 22.95 -7.90
N LYS A 466 -25.64 22.55 -8.60
CA LYS A 466 -24.80 21.40 -8.21
C LYS A 466 -24.20 21.58 -6.82
N VAL A 467 -23.63 22.74 -6.51
CA VAL A 467 -23.06 23.00 -5.18
C VAL A 467 -24.13 22.92 -4.08
N ALA A 468 -25.31 23.48 -4.32
CA ALA A 468 -26.42 23.40 -3.37
C ALA A 468 -26.94 21.96 -3.18
N ASP A 469 -26.93 21.15 -4.24
CA ASP A 469 -27.35 19.75 -4.22
C ASP A 469 -26.31 18.82 -3.60
N TYR A 470 -25.02 19.11 -3.80
CA TYR A 470 -23.94 18.35 -3.16
C TYR A 470 -23.89 18.60 -1.66
N ASP A 471 -24.29 19.79 -1.19
CA ASP A 471 -24.52 20.09 0.24
C ASP A 471 -23.36 19.67 1.17
N PHE A 472 -22.11 20.03 0.81
CA PHE A 472 -20.93 19.80 1.65
C PHE A 472 -21.07 20.35 3.09
N PRO A 473 -21.83 21.43 3.35
CA PRO A 473 -22.13 21.87 4.71
C PRO A 473 -22.88 20.84 5.56
N LEU A 474 -23.72 19.98 4.96
CA LEU A 474 -24.35 18.87 5.69
C LEU A 474 -23.32 17.86 6.18
N CYS A 475 -22.34 17.52 5.32
CA CYS A 475 -21.22 16.65 5.71
C CYS A 475 -20.46 17.27 6.87
N SER A 476 -20.04 18.52 6.70
CA SER A 476 -19.30 19.25 7.72
C SER A 476 -20.06 19.40 9.03
N ALA A 477 -21.38 19.58 8.99
CA ALA A 477 -22.20 19.74 10.19
C ALA A 477 -22.35 18.44 10.98
N GLY A 478 -22.28 17.28 10.32
CA GLY A 478 -22.26 15.98 10.97
C GLY A 478 -20.87 15.58 11.47
N ILE A 479 -19.82 15.91 10.73
CA ILE A 479 -18.42 15.67 11.15
C ILE A 479 -18.09 16.52 12.40
N HIS A 480 -18.50 17.79 12.39
CA HIS A 480 -18.19 18.74 13.46
C HIS A 480 -19.48 19.32 14.08
N PRO A 481 -20.25 18.55 14.85
CA PRO A 481 -21.52 19.00 15.42
C PRO A 481 -21.35 20.21 16.37
N ASP A 482 -20.21 20.27 17.07
CA ASP A 482 -19.92 21.33 18.04
C ASP A 482 -19.11 22.51 17.46
N ALA A 483 -18.84 22.52 16.15
CA ALA A 483 -18.09 23.60 15.52
C ALA A 483 -18.79 24.96 15.70
N THR A 484 -17.97 25.99 15.93
CA THR A 484 -18.43 27.39 15.77
C THR A 484 -18.84 27.67 14.33
N ALA A 485 -19.57 28.76 14.09
CA ALA A 485 -20.00 29.13 12.74
C ALA A 485 -18.82 29.28 11.76
N ASP A 486 -17.74 29.94 12.19
CA ASP A 486 -16.56 30.17 11.33
C ASP A 486 -15.79 28.87 11.05
N GLN A 487 -15.70 27.97 12.03
CA GLN A 487 -15.09 26.65 11.85
C GLN A 487 -15.89 25.82 10.86
N LEU A 488 -17.23 25.79 11.01
CA LEU A 488 -18.11 25.04 10.11
C LEU A 488 -18.02 25.55 8.67
N ASP A 489 -17.97 26.86 8.48
CA ASP A 489 -17.80 27.47 7.15
C ASP A 489 -16.43 27.13 6.54
N LEU A 490 -15.38 27.09 7.36
CA LEU A 490 -14.04 26.73 6.91
C LEU A 490 -13.96 25.27 6.48
N THR A 491 -14.45 24.34 7.29
CA THR A 491 -14.44 22.90 6.97
C THR A 491 -15.35 22.59 5.79
N SER A 492 -16.50 23.27 5.67
CA SER A 492 -17.37 23.16 4.50
C SER A 492 -16.69 23.64 3.21
N ALA A 493 -15.90 24.71 3.29
CA ALA A 493 -15.13 25.22 2.15
C ALA A 493 -13.97 24.28 1.76
N TRP A 494 -13.30 23.64 2.72
CA TRP A 494 -12.30 22.60 2.45
C TRP A 494 -12.90 21.40 1.72
N LEU A 495 -14.04 20.88 2.19
CA LEU A 495 -14.75 19.79 1.50
C LEU A 495 -15.17 20.20 0.08
N THR A 496 -15.68 21.42 -0.07
CA THR A 496 -16.07 21.98 -1.38
C THR A 496 -14.87 22.05 -2.33
N TRP A 497 -13.73 22.54 -1.86
CA TRP A 497 -12.50 22.66 -2.67
C TRP A 497 -11.92 21.31 -3.06
N GLY A 498 -11.83 20.37 -2.10
CA GLY A 498 -11.33 19.02 -2.35
C GLY A 498 -12.18 18.28 -3.38
N THR A 499 -13.51 18.28 -3.23
CA THR A 499 -14.40 17.62 -4.20
C THR A 499 -14.47 18.35 -5.54
N TYR A 500 -14.25 19.67 -5.58
CA TYR A 500 -14.12 20.38 -6.86
C TYR A 500 -12.86 19.93 -7.61
N GLY A 501 -11.74 19.77 -6.92
CA GLY A 501 -10.50 19.24 -7.51
C GLY A 501 -10.67 17.82 -8.04
N ASP A 502 -11.29 16.95 -7.25
CA ASP A 502 -11.65 15.57 -7.60
C ASP A 502 -12.51 15.50 -8.88
N ASP A 503 -13.54 16.34 -9.02
CA ASP A 503 -14.35 16.40 -10.24
C ASP A 503 -13.59 17.07 -11.42
N TYR A 504 -12.66 17.99 -11.14
CA TYR A 504 -11.95 18.79 -12.16
C TYR A 504 -10.86 18.02 -12.89
N TYR A 505 -10.06 17.25 -12.15
CA TYR A 505 -8.89 16.55 -12.71
C TYR A 505 -9.26 15.57 -13.83
N PRO A 506 -10.23 14.65 -13.67
CA PRO A 506 -10.67 13.74 -14.72
C PRO A 506 -11.23 14.45 -15.95
N VAL A 507 -12.01 15.52 -15.75
CA VAL A 507 -12.64 16.27 -16.86
C VAL A 507 -11.60 17.03 -17.70
N VAL A 508 -10.66 17.70 -17.05
CA VAL A 508 -9.70 18.59 -17.72
C VAL A 508 -8.47 17.83 -18.24
N PHE A 509 -7.92 16.93 -17.43
CA PHE A 509 -6.70 16.20 -17.76
C PHE A 509 -6.95 14.75 -18.17
N GLY A 510 -7.93 14.06 -17.56
CA GLY A 510 -8.24 12.66 -17.87
C GLY A 510 -8.73 12.45 -19.30
N ARG A 511 -9.72 13.24 -19.75
CA ARG A 511 -10.28 13.16 -21.12
C ARG A 511 -9.24 13.36 -22.22
N SER A 512 -8.29 14.25 -22.00
CA SER A 512 -7.20 14.60 -22.93
C SER A 512 -5.95 13.74 -22.73
N ARG A 513 -5.87 12.97 -21.64
CA ARG A 513 -4.67 12.25 -21.15
C ARG A 513 -3.47 13.18 -20.95
N ASP A 514 -3.72 14.41 -20.51
CA ASP A 514 -2.70 15.42 -20.26
C ASP A 514 -2.10 15.29 -18.86
N LEU A 515 -1.36 14.19 -18.63
CA LEU A 515 -0.65 13.96 -17.35
C LEU A 515 0.41 15.03 -17.08
N ALA A 516 1.01 15.61 -18.13
CA ALA A 516 1.99 16.69 -17.97
C ALA A 516 1.34 17.96 -17.42
N GLY A 517 0.18 18.34 -17.96
CA GLY A 517 -0.62 19.45 -17.45
C GLY A 517 -1.07 19.25 -16.00
N ALA A 518 -1.55 18.03 -15.67
CA ALA A 518 -1.94 17.68 -14.31
C ALA A 518 -0.76 17.82 -13.32
N LYS A 519 0.41 17.27 -13.66
CA LYS A 519 1.64 17.38 -12.84
C LYS A 519 2.08 18.83 -12.66
N LEU A 520 2.01 19.66 -13.70
CA LEU A 520 2.36 21.07 -13.63
C LEU A 520 1.41 21.86 -12.71
N LEU A 521 0.11 21.61 -12.77
CA LEU A 521 -0.85 22.24 -11.86
C LEU A 521 -0.64 21.78 -10.41
N THR A 522 -0.50 20.47 -10.19
CA THR A 522 -0.27 19.89 -8.87
C THR A 522 0.99 20.47 -8.21
N ALA A 523 2.10 20.56 -8.94
CA ALA A 523 3.35 21.13 -8.42
C ALA A 523 3.22 22.61 -7.98
N ARG A 524 2.27 23.36 -8.56
CA ARG A 524 2.03 24.75 -8.18
C ARG A 524 1.33 24.89 -6.84
N PHE A 525 0.56 23.90 -6.38
CA PHE A 525 -0.18 24.00 -5.10
C PHE A 525 0.74 24.25 -3.90
N SER A 526 1.93 23.65 -3.89
CA SER A 526 2.96 23.89 -2.88
C SER A 526 3.38 25.36 -2.77
N GLU A 527 3.31 26.15 -3.85
CA GLU A 527 3.60 27.60 -3.84
C GLU A 527 2.53 28.41 -3.09
N PHE A 528 1.30 27.89 -2.98
CA PHE A 528 0.18 28.50 -2.25
C PHE A 528 0.12 28.06 -0.78
N MET A 529 1.05 27.21 -0.33
CA MET A 529 1.16 26.74 1.05
C MET A 529 2.51 27.12 1.69
N PRO A 530 2.82 28.44 1.83
CA PRO A 530 4.06 28.89 2.43
C PRO A 530 4.11 28.56 3.92
N VAL A 531 5.07 27.70 4.30
CA VAL A 531 5.32 27.29 5.69
C VAL A 531 5.95 28.41 6.52
N ASP A 532 6.69 29.31 5.89
CA ASP A 532 7.30 30.49 6.51
C ASP A 532 6.31 31.66 6.66
N GLY A 533 5.13 31.57 6.04
CA GLY A 533 4.13 32.63 6.02
C GLY A 533 4.45 33.75 5.02
N GLY A 534 5.34 33.50 4.04
CA GLY A 534 5.54 34.41 2.91
C GLY A 534 4.28 34.56 2.04
N PRO A 535 4.26 35.53 1.11
CA PRO A 535 3.14 35.69 0.19
C PRO A 535 3.10 34.55 -0.84
N ALA A 536 1.91 34.01 -1.08
CA ALA A 536 1.65 33.13 -2.22
C ALA A 536 1.72 33.92 -3.55
N PRO A 537 2.01 33.28 -4.69
CA PRO A 537 1.93 33.91 -5.99
C PRO A 537 0.49 34.29 -6.36
N GLU A 538 0.31 35.09 -7.42
CA GLU A 538 -1.03 35.43 -7.91
C GLU A 538 -1.73 34.17 -8.45
N PRO A 539 -2.90 33.79 -7.92
CA PRO A 539 -3.61 32.58 -8.34
C PRO A 539 -4.27 32.75 -9.71
N VAL A 540 -4.07 31.79 -10.62
CA VAL A 540 -4.56 31.89 -12.01
C VAL A 540 -5.81 31.08 -12.31
N ASN A 541 -6.24 30.20 -11.41
CA ASN A 541 -7.44 29.36 -11.53
C ASN A 541 -8.18 29.21 -10.19
N ALA A 542 -9.38 28.62 -10.21
CA ALA A 542 -10.23 28.49 -9.04
C ALA A 542 -9.63 27.59 -7.93
N LEU A 543 -8.88 26.55 -8.30
CA LEU A 543 -8.21 25.68 -7.33
C LEU A 543 -7.10 26.43 -6.58
N GLU A 544 -6.27 27.20 -7.30
CA GLU A 544 -5.23 28.05 -6.70
C GLU A 544 -5.85 29.15 -5.81
N ARG A 545 -6.91 29.82 -6.27
CA ARG A 545 -7.63 30.84 -5.48
C ARG A 545 -8.22 30.26 -4.19
N GLY A 546 -8.89 29.12 -4.32
CA GLY A 546 -9.48 28.42 -3.17
C GLY A 546 -8.42 27.98 -2.17
N LEU A 547 -7.32 27.39 -2.63
CA LEU A 547 -6.23 26.94 -1.75
C LEU A 547 -5.56 28.11 -1.04
N ALA A 548 -5.33 29.24 -1.72
CA ALA A 548 -4.76 30.44 -1.11
C ALA A 548 -5.64 30.97 0.05
N ASP A 549 -6.96 31.11 -0.17
CA ASP A 549 -7.92 31.56 0.85
C ASP A 549 -7.99 30.57 2.03
N LEU A 550 -8.09 29.28 1.73
CA LEU A 550 -8.19 28.22 2.73
C LEU A 550 -6.90 28.10 3.56
N TRP A 551 -5.74 28.17 2.93
CA TRP A 551 -4.44 28.11 3.60
C TRP A 551 -4.26 29.30 4.55
N GLU A 552 -4.57 30.51 4.12
CA GLU A 552 -4.47 31.71 4.97
C GLU A 552 -5.35 31.58 6.23
N ARG A 553 -6.61 31.16 6.06
CA ARG A 553 -7.60 31.03 7.14
C ARG A 553 -7.33 29.86 8.08
N THR A 554 -6.70 28.80 7.58
CA THR A 554 -6.44 27.56 8.34
C THR A 554 -5.05 27.56 8.95
N ALA A 555 -4.02 27.66 8.11
CA ALA A 555 -2.62 27.54 8.49
C ALA A 555 -2.00 28.86 8.99
N GLY A 556 -2.57 30.02 8.65
CA GLY A 556 -2.07 31.32 9.14
C GLY A 556 -1.87 31.39 10.66
N PRO A 557 -2.83 30.93 11.49
CA PRO A 557 -2.70 30.87 12.94
C PRO A 557 -1.77 29.77 13.49
N MET A 558 -1.32 28.83 12.66
CA MET A 558 -0.60 27.64 13.11
C MET A 558 0.91 27.87 13.31
N ALA A 559 1.48 27.13 14.26
CA ALA A 559 2.93 26.99 14.40
C ALA A 559 3.56 26.38 13.12
N ALA A 560 4.84 26.66 12.87
CA ALA A 560 5.51 26.22 11.64
C ALA A 560 5.53 24.69 11.48
N ASP A 561 5.65 23.93 12.57
CA ASP A 561 5.60 22.46 12.54
C ASP A 561 4.21 21.94 12.15
N ALA A 562 3.16 22.48 12.76
CA ALA A 562 1.77 22.15 12.41
C ALA A 562 1.47 22.50 10.95
N ARG A 563 1.96 23.65 10.46
CA ARG A 563 1.88 24.02 9.04
C ARG A 563 2.58 23.02 8.13
N ARG A 564 3.76 22.51 8.50
CA ARG A 564 4.44 21.46 7.71
C ARG A 564 3.58 20.20 7.60
N LYS A 565 3.08 19.70 8.73
CA LYS A 565 2.23 18.50 8.76
C LYS A 565 0.97 18.70 7.91
N PHE A 566 0.29 19.83 8.07
CA PHE A 566 -0.91 20.12 7.30
C PHE A 566 -0.64 20.30 5.81
N ARG A 567 0.46 20.96 5.44
CA ARG A 567 0.91 21.06 4.05
C ARG A 567 1.13 19.69 3.44
N THR A 568 1.82 18.78 4.15
CA THR A 568 2.05 17.41 3.67
C THR A 568 0.72 16.68 3.45
N ALA A 569 -0.27 16.82 4.33
CA ALA A 569 -1.58 16.20 4.12
C ALA A 569 -2.30 16.72 2.86
N VAL A 570 -2.15 18.01 2.54
CA VAL A 570 -2.70 18.59 1.29
C VAL A 570 -1.90 18.12 0.07
N GLU A 571 -0.57 18.11 0.14
CA GLU A 571 0.33 17.62 -0.93
C GLU A 571 0.03 16.15 -1.27
N ASP A 572 -0.07 15.28 -0.27
CA ASP A 572 -0.47 13.87 -0.43
C ASP A 572 -1.82 13.75 -1.18
N MET A 573 -2.82 14.56 -0.81
CA MET A 573 -4.13 14.54 -1.45
C MET A 573 -4.07 14.98 -2.92
N VAL A 574 -3.39 16.09 -3.24
CA VAL A 574 -3.35 16.60 -4.63
C VAL A 574 -2.46 15.75 -5.54
N GLU A 575 -1.45 15.08 -4.98
CA GLU A 575 -0.64 14.08 -5.69
C GLU A 575 -1.47 12.82 -6.02
N SER A 576 -2.41 12.46 -5.14
CA SER A 576 -3.29 11.30 -5.35
C SER A 576 -4.20 11.44 -6.59
N TRP A 577 -4.63 12.65 -6.94
CA TRP A 577 -5.39 12.89 -8.18
C TRP A 577 -4.57 12.58 -9.44
N VAL A 578 -3.26 12.86 -9.41
CA VAL A 578 -2.36 12.51 -10.52
C VAL A 578 -2.20 11.00 -10.63
N TRP A 579 -2.18 10.30 -9.50
CA TRP A 579 -2.14 8.84 -9.46
C TRP A 579 -3.38 8.22 -10.10
N GLU A 580 -4.59 8.69 -9.77
CA GLU A 580 -5.82 8.19 -10.40
C GLU A 580 -5.81 8.38 -11.92
N LEU A 581 -5.34 9.54 -12.40
CA LEU A 581 -5.18 9.80 -13.84
C LEU A 581 -4.19 8.85 -14.51
N ASP A 582 -3.10 8.48 -13.84
CA ASP A 582 -2.13 7.52 -14.37
C ASP A 582 -2.75 6.12 -14.51
N ASN A 583 -3.48 5.65 -13.48
CA ASN A 583 -4.21 4.39 -13.54
C ASN A 583 -5.28 4.38 -14.65
N GLN A 584 -6.03 5.47 -14.81
CA GLN A 584 -6.97 5.65 -15.93
C GLN A 584 -6.24 5.59 -17.28
N ALA A 585 -5.07 6.20 -17.40
CA ALA A 585 -4.27 6.15 -18.63
C ALA A 585 -3.78 4.74 -18.96
N GLN A 586 -3.48 3.92 -17.94
CA GLN A 586 -3.10 2.51 -18.05
C GLN A 586 -4.29 1.57 -18.32
N HIS A 587 -5.53 2.05 -18.12
CA HIS A 587 -6.77 1.28 -18.28
C HIS A 587 -6.72 -0.04 -17.50
N ARG A 588 -6.37 0.05 -16.21
CA ARG A 588 -6.16 -1.08 -15.31
C ARG A 588 -7.09 -0.97 -14.11
N ILE A 589 -7.93 -1.99 -13.89
CA ILE A 589 -8.61 -2.15 -12.60
C ILE A 589 -7.56 -2.62 -11.58
N PRO A 590 -7.36 -1.91 -10.45
CA PRO A 590 -6.44 -2.35 -9.40
C PRO A 590 -6.93 -3.63 -8.73
N ASP A 591 -6.01 -4.37 -8.12
CA ASP A 591 -6.40 -5.47 -7.23
C ASP A 591 -6.90 -4.94 -5.88
N PRO A 592 -7.61 -5.75 -5.06
CA PRO A 592 -8.20 -5.28 -3.81
C PRO A 592 -7.22 -4.62 -2.84
N VAL A 593 -5.95 -5.06 -2.81
CA VAL A 593 -4.94 -4.49 -1.92
C VAL A 593 -4.45 -3.16 -2.46
N ASP A 594 -4.03 -3.11 -3.73
CA ASP A 594 -3.64 -1.84 -4.41
C ASP A 594 -4.77 -0.80 -4.31
N TYR A 595 -6.02 -1.25 -4.47
CA TYR A 595 -7.20 -0.42 -4.39
C TYR A 595 -7.38 0.24 -3.02
N VAL A 596 -7.40 -0.53 -1.92
CA VAL A 596 -7.66 0.02 -0.59
C VAL A 596 -6.58 1.03 -0.20
N GLU A 597 -5.32 0.75 -0.54
CA GLU A 597 -4.20 1.64 -0.23
C GLU A 597 -4.24 2.95 -1.00
N MET A 598 -4.50 2.85 -2.30
CA MET A 598 -4.73 4.01 -3.14
C MET A 598 -5.91 4.82 -2.58
N ARG A 599 -7.03 4.15 -2.27
CA ARG A 599 -8.28 4.80 -1.88
C ARG A 599 -8.17 5.57 -0.57
N ARG A 600 -7.38 5.10 0.40
CA ARG A 600 -7.07 5.86 1.64
C ARG A 600 -6.44 7.22 1.35
N LYS A 601 -5.60 7.30 0.31
CA LYS A 601 -4.96 8.54 -0.13
C LYS A 601 -5.87 9.39 -1.01
N THR A 602 -6.65 8.78 -1.90
CA THR A 602 -7.46 9.53 -2.88
C THR A 602 -8.80 10.02 -2.36
N PHE A 603 -9.32 9.45 -1.27
CA PHE A 603 -10.58 9.92 -0.67
C PHE A 603 -10.45 11.24 0.11
N GLY A 604 -9.23 11.70 0.39
CA GLY A 604 -8.98 12.90 1.21
C GLY A 604 -9.20 12.68 2.72
N SER A 605 -9.19 11.42 3.18
CA SER A 605 -9.30 11.07 4.60
C SER A 605 -8.23 11.75 5.44
N ASP A 606 -6.96 11.70 5.01
CA ASP A 606 -5.83 12.29 5.74
C ASP A 606 -6.03 13.80 5.98
N LEU A 607 -6.54 14.53 4.99
CA LEU A 607 -6.85 15.96 5.11
C LEU A 607 -7.95 16.20 6.15
N THR A 608 -9.07 15.49 6.02
CA THR A 608 -10.24 15.72 6.87
C THR A 608 -10.02 15.26 8.32
N MET A 609 -9.29 14.14 8.52
CA MET A 609 -8.84 13.71 9.85
C MET A 609 -7.78 14.65 10.43
N SER A 610 -6.85 15.15 9.63
CA SER A 610 -5.86 16.15 10.09
C SER A 610 -6.54 17.43 10.59
N LEU A 611 -7.61 17.88 9.93
CA LEU A 611 -8.41 19.01 10.42
C LEU A 611 -9.00 18.76 11.82
N CYS A 612 -9.38 17.52 12.14
CA CYS A 612 -9.79 17.14 13.49
C CYS A 612 -8.61 17.21 14.48
N ARG A 613 -7.45 16.62 14.12
CA ARG A 613 -6.24 16.62 14.96
C ARG A 613 -5.70 18.00 15.28
N LEU A 614 -5.86 18.96 14.38
CA LEU A 614 -5.35 20.33 14.55
C LEU A 614 -5.98 21.05 15.76
N ALA A 615 -7.12 20.58 16.28
CA ALA A 615 -7.70 21.06 17.53
C ALA A 615 -6.91 20.59 18.78
N HIS A 616 -6.04 19.58 18.66
CA HIS A 616 -5.42 18.84 19.78
C HIS A 616 -3.88 18.92 19.85
N ASP A 617 -3.22 19.55 18.87
CA ASP A 617 -1.79 19.40 18.49
C ASP A 617 -0.71 19.89 19.51
N GLN A 618 -0.98 19.93 20.81
CA GLN A 618 0.04 20.27 21.83
C GLN A 618 0.05 19.38 23.08
N SER A 619 -0.76 18.33 23.13
CA SER A 619 -1.03 17.61 24.39
C SER A 619 -0.85 16.08 24.34
N VAL A 620 -0.63 15.51 23.15
CA VAL A 620 -0.33 14.08 22.95
C VAL A 620 1.07 13.93 22.33
N PRO A 621 1.96 13.09 22.89
CA PRO A 621 3.25 12.74 22.30
C PRO A 621 3.16 12.37 20.81
N PRO A 622 4.02 12.91 19.92
CA PRO A 622 4.00 12.59 18.49
C PRO A 622 4.08 11.09 18.19
N GLU A 623 4.82 10.34 19.01
CA GLU A 623 5.04 8.90 18.87
C GLU A 623 3.74 8.08 18.97
N ILE A 624 2.73 8.61 19.66
CA ILE A 624 1.40 7.97 19.76
C ILE A 624 0.68 8.01 18.42
N TYR A 625 0.80 9.10 17.66
CA TYR A 625 0.20 9.19 16.33
C TYR A 625 0.86 8.24 15.33
N GLU A 626 2.09 7.83 15.61
CA GLU A 626 2.83 6.86 14.80
C GLU A 626 2.63 5.41 15.28
N SER A 627 1.96 5.22 16.42
CA SER A 627 1.71 3.90 17.00
C SER A 627 0.81 3.03 16.12
N GLY A 628 1.01 1.71 16.21
CA GLY A 628 0.18 0.71 15.54
C GLY A 628 -1.32 0.88 15.80
N PRO A 629 -1.76 1.00 17.07
CA PRO A 629 -3.17 1.20 17.40
C PRO A 629 -3.76 2.47 16.77
N MET A 630 -3.06 3.62 16.83
CA MET A 630 -3.58 4.85 16.22
C MET A 630 -3.76 4.70 14.71
N ARG A 631 -2.74 4.20 14.01
CA ARG A 631 -2.81 3.96 12.56
C ARG A 631 -3.90 2.95 12.20
N SER A 632 -4.09 1.91 13.02
CA SER A 632 -5.13 0.89 12.85
C SER A 632 -6.53 1.50 12.96
N LEU A 633 -6.76 2.35 13.97
CA LEU A 633 -8.01 3.07 14.17
C LEU A 633 -8.36 3.94 12.96
N GLU A 634 -7.40 4.74 12.49
CA GLU A 634 -7.60 5.69 11.41
C GLU A 634 -7.78 5.00 10.07
N ASN A 635 -6.98 3.97 9.78
CA ASN A 635 -7.15 3.17 8.57
C ASN A 635 -8.52 2.48 8.56
N ALA A 636 -8.96 1.91 9.69
CA ALA A 636 -10.28 1.29 9.79
C ALA A 636 -11.43 2.29 9.53
N ALA A 637 -11.32 3.51 10.07
CA ALA A 637 -12.29 4.57 9.79
C ALA A 637 -12.26 5.01 8.31
N ALA A 638 -11.07 5.28 7.77
CA ALA A 638 -10.89 5.68 6.38
C ALA A 638 -11.48 4.63 5.42
N ASP A 639 -11.14 3.35 5.61
CA ASP A 639 -11.63 2.25 4.77
C ASP A 639 -13.15 2.15 4.76
N TYR A 640 -13.79 2.28 5.94
CA TYR A 640 -15.25 2.29 6.04
C TYR A 640 -15.85 3.44 5.24
N ALA A 641 -15.32 4.66 5.40
CA ALA A 641 -15.82 5.85 4.72
C ALA A 641 -15.65 5.77 3.20
N CYS A 642 -14.50 5.29 2.73
CA CYS A 642 -14.21 5.06 1.31
C CYS A 642 -15.20 4.06 0.71
N MET A 643 -15.33 2.86 1.30
CA MET A 643 -16.23 1.83 0.76
C MET A 643 -17.71 2.23 0.84
N MET A 644 -18.09 2.98 1.88
CA MET A 644 -19.42 3.59 1.94
C MET A 644 -19.65 4.51 0.74
N ASN A 645 -18.70 5.41 0.45
CA ASN A 645 -18.78 6.26 -0.73
C ASN A 645 -18.89 5.42 -2.00
N ASP A 646 -18.03 4.42 -2.18
CA ASP A 646 -18.02 3.57 -3.37
C ASP A 646 -19.37 2.87 -3.61
N LEU A 647 -20.06 2.44 -2.55
CA LEU A 647 -21.41 1.87 -2.66
C LEU A 647 -22.45 2.90 -3.13
N PHE A 648 -22.38 4.14 -2.65
CA PHE A 648 -23.25 5.22 -3.12
C PHE A 648 -22.90 5.65 -4.55
N SER A 649 -21.61 5.84 -4.84
CA SER A 649 -21.09 6.40 -6.08
C SER A 649 -20.92 5.39 -7.21
N TYR A 650 -21.08 4.08 -6.98
CA TYR A 650 -20.86 3.04 -7.99
C TYR A 650 -21.50 3.34 -9.35
N GLN A 651 -22.78 3.72 -9.39
CA GLN A 651 -23.43 4.06 -10.65
C GLN A 651 -22.80 5.31 -11.29
N LYS A 652 -22.56 6.37 -10.51
CA LYS A 652 -21.93 7.61 -10.99
C LYS A 652 -20.59 7.31 -11.65
N GLU A 653 -19.73 6.63 -10.91
CA GLU A 653 -18.35 6.35 -11.27
C GLU A 653 -18.27 5.43 -12.50
N VAL A 654 -18.98 4.29 -12.49
CA VAL A 654 -18.87 3.31 -13.58
C VAL A 654 -19.64 3.73 -14.84
N GLU A 655 -20.87 4.26 -14.69
CA GLU A 655 -21.75 4.54 -15.83
C GLU A 655 -21.51 5.92 -16.44
N TYR A 656 -21.28 6.96 -15.63
CA TYR A 656 -21.21 8.35 -16.11
C TYR A 656 -19.77 8.88 -16.23
N GLU A 657 -18.85 8.37 -15.42
CA GLU A 657 -17.46 8.84 -15.39
C GLU A 657 -16.50 7.86 -16.08
N GLY A 658 -16.89 6.58 -16.21
CA GLY A 658 -16.04 5.53 -16.77
C GLY A 658 -14.86 5.20 -15.86
N GLU A 659 -15.03 5.45 -14.57
CA GLU A 659 -14.03 5.31 -13.52
C GLU A 659 -13.80 3.83 -13.17
N VAL A 660 -12.55 3.48 -12.88
CA VAL A 660 -12.14 2.11 -12.54
C VAL A 660 -11.88 1.92 -11.04
N HIS A 661 -11.78 3.02 -10.29
CA HIS A 661 -11.44 3.04 -8.87
C HIS A 661 -12.67 2.93 -7.95
N ASN A 662 -13.43 1.84 -8.06
CA ASN A 662 -14.56 1.55 -7.17
C ASN A 662 -14.47 0.14 -6.56
N ALA A 663 -14.63 0.03 -5.24
CA ALA A 663 -14.52 -1.23 -4.50
C ALA A 663 -15.40 -2.35 -5.08
N VAL A 664 -16.63 -2.02 -5.47
CA VAL A 664 -17.56 -3.01 -6.05
C VAL A 664 -17.01 -3.54 -7.37
N LEU A 665 -16.54 -2.65 -8.25
CA LEU A 665 -15.96 -3.05 -9.54
C LEU A 665 -14.70 -3.90 -9.35
N VAL A 666 -13.84 -3.49 -8.41
CA VAL A 666 -12.62 -4.23 -8.05
C VAL A 666 -12.95 -5.63 -7.56
N VAL A 667 -13.93 -5.78 -6.66
CA VAL A 667 -14.36 -7.08 -6.12
C VAL A 667 -15.02 -7.95 -7.20
N GLN A 668 -15.89 -7.38 -8.05
CA GLN A 668 -16.47 -8.10 -9.20
C GLN A 668 -15.38 -8.64 -10.12
N ASN A 669 -14.41 -7.79 -10.45
CA ASN A 669 -13.30 -8.14 -11.32
C ASN A 669 -12.42 -9.20 -10.66
N PHE A 670 -11.98 -9.02 -9.42
CA PHE A 670 -11.03 -9.92 -8.76
C PHE A 670 -11.65 -11.31 -8.53
N PHE A 671 -12.78 -11.37 -7.84
CA PHE A 671 -13.45 -12.64 -7.48
C PHE A 671 -14.35 -13.20 -8.59
N ASN A 672 -14.46 -12.54 -9.74
CA ASN A 672 -15.35 -12.95 -10.84
C ASN A 672 -16.81 -13.15 -10.39
N CYS A 673 -17.29 -12.26 -9.53
CA CYS A 673 -18.62 -12.38 -8.92
C CYS A 673 -19.61 -11.37 -9.52
N ASP A 674 -20.90 -11.63 -9.32
CA ASP A 674 -21.94 -10.72 -9.78
C ASP A 674 -22.03 -9.44 -8.91
N TYR A 675 -22.71 -8.41 -9.43
CA TYR A 675 -22.85 -7.13 -8.72
C TYR A 675 -23.44 -7.30 -7.30
N PRO A 676 -24.52 -8.07 -7.09
CA PRO A 676 -25.03 -8.35 -5.74
C PRO A 676 -24.02 -9.00 -4.79
N ALA A 677 -23.20 -9.95 -5.27
CA ALA A 677 -22.17 -10.61 -4.47
C ALA A 677 -21.06 -9.63 -4.09
N ALA A 678 -20.61 -8.81 -5.04
CA ALA A 678 -19.60 -7.80 -4.75
C ALA A 678 -20.06 -6.79 -3.70
N VAL A 679 -21.32 -6.34 -3.77
CA VAL A 679 -21.91 -5.47 -2.73
C VAL A 679 -21.91 -6.13 -1.36
N ARG A 680 -22.21 -7.43 -1.27
CA ARG A 680 -22.16 -8.16 0.02
C ARG A 680 -20.74 -8.24 0.57
N ILE A 681 -19.75 -8.55 -0.27
CA ILE A 681 -18.35 -8.63 0.16
C ILE A 681 -17.84 -7.26 0.64
N VAL A 682 -18.18 -6.18 -0.07
CA VAL A 682 -17.83 -4.81 0.36
C VAL A 682 -18.53 -4.45 1.66
N ASP A 683 -19.81 -4.80 1.81
CA ASP A 683 -20.57 -4.58 3.04
C ASP A 683 -19.98 -5.37 4.23
N ASP A 684 -19.68 -6.65 4.05
CA ASP A 684 -19.03 -7.49 5.07
C ASP A 684 -17.67 -6.92 5.48
N LEU A 685 -16.89 -6.41 4.51
CA LEU A 685 -15.60 -5.77 4.80
C LEU A 685 -15.81 -4.48 5.60
N MET A 686 -16.76 -3.62 5.22
CA MET A 686 -17.13 -2.45 6.00
C MET A 686 -17.52 -2.82 7.44
N HIS A 687 -18.32 -3.86 7.63
CA HIS A 687 -18.67 -4.34 8.98
C HIS A 687 -17.44 -4.78 9.78
N SER A 688 -16.50 -5.50 9.16
CA SER A 688 -15.24 -5.86 9.83
C SER A 688 -14.37 -4.64 10.15
N ARG A 689 -14.31 -3.62 9.29
CA ARG A 689 -13.53 -2.39 9.56
C ARG A 689 -14.10 -1.61 10.74
N VAL A 690 -15.42 -1.45 10.85
CA VAL A 690 -16.00 -0.77 12.02
C VAL A 690 -15.85 -1.59 13.31
N GLN A 691 -15.89 -2.93 13.24
CA GLN A 691 -15.58 -3.79 14.39
C GLN A 691 -14.12 -3.64 14.83
N GLN A 692 -13.18 -3.57 13.89
CA GLN A 692 -11.77 -3.30 14.19
C GLN A 692 -11.60 -1.92 14.84
N PHE A 693 -12.24 -0.87 14.30
CA PHE A 693 -12.23 0.46 14.92
C PHE A 693 -12.65 0.41 16.39
N GLN A 694 -13.77 -0.27 16.68
CA GLN A 694 -14.27 -0.43 18.06
C GLN A 694 -13.32 -1.27 18.92
N HIS A 695 -12.75 -2.34 18.36
CA HIS A 695 -11.81 -3.20 19.08
C HIS A 695 -10.57 -2.43 19.51
N VAL A 696 -9.96 -1.67 18.58
CA VAL A 696 -8.77 -0.85 18.84
C VAL A 696 -9.06 0.17 19.94
N ALA A 697 -10.16 0.92 19.81
CA ALA A 697 -10.55 1.92 20.81
C ALA A 697 -10.82 1.31 22.19
N GLN A 698 -11.41 0.11 22.27
CA GLN A 698 -11.81 -0.50 23.53
C GLN A 698 -10.72 -1.34 24.20
N ASN A 699 -9.81 -1.94 23.43
CA ASN A 699 -8.88 -2.97 23.92
C ASN A 699 -7.41 -2.61 23.71
N GLU A 700 -7.05 -1.95 22.61
CA GLU A 700 -5.66 -1.60 22.33
C GLU A 700 -5.27 -0.23 22.91
N PHE A 701 -6.17 0.74 22.88
CA PHE A 701 -5.93 2.07 23.44
C PHE A 701 -5.64 2.05 24.94
N PRO A 702 -6.35 1.28 25.79
CA PRO A 702 -5.97 1.15 27.20
C PRO A 702 -4.53 0.66 27.41
N VAL A 703 -4.08 -0.31 26.59
CA VAL A 703 -2.71 -0.83 26.63
C VAL A 703 -1.73 0.25 26.17
N LEU A 704 -2.03 0.94 25.08
CA LEU A 704 -1.24 2.08 24.58
C LEU A 704 -1.09 3.17 25.66
N TYR A 705 -2.15 3.45 26.43
CA TYR A 705 -2.10 4.45 27.49
C TYR A 705 -1.17 4.05 28.62
N ASP A 706 -1.11 2.76 28.94
CA ASP A 706 -0.23 2.25 29.98
C ASP A 706 1.22 2.15 29.48
N ASP A 707 1.45 1.72 28.24
CA ASP A 707 2.77 1.63 27.60
C ASP A 707 3.45 3.01 27.47
N PHE A 708 2.67 4.07 27.21
CA PHE A 708 3.16 5.45 27.13
C PHE A 708 3.03 6.25 28.45
N GLU A 709 2.62 5.61 29.54
CA GLU A 709 2.40 6.24 30.86
C GLU A 709 1.51 7.51 30.79
N LEU A 710 0.49 7.49 29.94
CA LEU A 710 -0.37 8.65 29.68
C LEU A 710 -1.21 9.02 30.90
N GLY A 711 -1.10 10.28 31.32
CA GLY A 711 -1.94 10.87 32.38
C GLY A 711 -3.41 11.07 31.96
N PRO A 712 -4.31 11.42 32.90
CA PRO A 712 -5.75 11.52 32.65
C PRO A 712 -6.14 12.50 31.53
N GLU A 713 -5.40 13.61 31.39
CA GLU A 713 -5.65 14.60 30.33
C GLU A 713 -5.34 14.02 28.94
N GLY A 714 -4.19 13.35 28.79
CA GLY A 714 -3.80 12.68 27.53
C GLY A 714 -4.77 11.58 27.11
N ARG A 715 -5.27 10.79 28.08
CA ARG A 715 -6.31 9.78 27.83
C ARG A 715 -7.61 10.42 27.33
N ALA A 716 -8.10 11.47 28.03
CA ALA A 716 -9.32 12.17 27.64
C ALA A 716 -9.24 12.83 26.25
N LEU A 717 -8.05 13.28 25.84
CA LEU A 717 -7.81 13.80 24.48
C LEU A 717 -7.92 12.71 23.41
N LEU A 718 -7.33 11.53 23.66
CA LEU A 718 -7.42 10.40 22.74
C LEU A 718 -8.86 9.84 22.67
N ASP A 719 -9.58 9.77 23.80
CA ASP A 719 -11.00 9.43 23.83
C ASP A 719 -11.84 10.46 23.03
N GLY A 720 -11.52 11.75 23.17
CA GLY A 720 -12.13 12.82 22.39
C GLY A 720 -11.88 12.66 20.89
N TYR A 721 -10.66 12.29 20.49
CA TYR A 721 -10.32 12.04 19.09
C TYR A 721 -11.04 10.81 18.52
N VAL A 722 -11.17 9.72 19.29
CA VAL A 722 -12.03 8.58 18.91
C VAL A 722 -13.45 9.07 18.64
N LYS A 723 -14.00 9.92 19.52
CA LYS A 723 -15.35 10.47 19.34
C LYS A 723 -15.47 11.35 18.09
N GLU A 724 -14.44 12.12 17.77
CA GLU A 724 -14.40 12.90 16.52
C GLU A 724 -14.41 11.99 15.29
N LEU A 725 -13.70 10.86 15.30
CA LEU A 725 -13.75 9.88 14.21
C LEU A 725 -15.13 9.18 14.11
N GLU A 726 -15.80 8.92 15.24
CA GLU A 726 -17.19 8.42 15.23
C GLU A 726 -18.14 9.43 14.56
N ASN A 727 -18.03 10.70 14.93
CA ASN A 727 -18.81 11.79 14.34
C ASN A 727 -18.47 11.95 12.85
N TRP A 728 -17.20 11.80 12.48
CA TRP A 728 -16.74 11.86 11.10
C TRP A 728 -17.42 10.78 10.24
N LEU A 729 -17.42 9.52 10.69
CA LEU A 729 -18.10 8.42 10.01
C LEU A 729 -19.62 8.66 9.90
N ALA A 730 -20.26 9.08 10.99
CA ALA A 730 -21.70 9.35 11.01
C ALA A 730 -22.08 10.55 10.12
N GLY A 731 -21.24 11.59 10.11
CA GLY A 731 -21.37 12.79 9.30
C GLY A 731 -21.30 12.50 7.80
N ILE A 732 -20.35 11.65 7.39
CA ILE A 732 -20.23 11.22 6.00
C ILE A 732 -21.45 10.40 5.59
N LEU A 733 -21.93 9.48 6.43
CA LEU A 733 -23.12 8.67 6.12
C LEU A 733 -24.39 9.52 5.97
N ILE A 734 -24.64 10.48 6.87
CA ILE A 734 -25.81 11.36 6.75
C ILE A 734 -25.74 12.24 5.51
N TRP A 735 -24.54 12.67 5.12
CA TRP A 735 -24.33 13.43 3.90
C TRP A 735 -24.62 12.61 2.64
N HIS A 736 -24.10 11.39 2.53
CA HIS A 736 -24.40 10.52 1.38
C HIS A 736 -25.90 10.21 1.26
N ARG A 737 -26.62 10.12 2.38
CA ARG A 737 -28.08 9.94 2.40
C ARG A 737 -28.86 11.22 2.04
N GLY A 738 -28.30 12.40 2.32
CA GLY A 738 -28.99 13.68 2.20
C GLY A 738 -28.66 14.49 0.94
N CYS A 739 -27.48 14.31 0.37
CA CYS A 739 -27.06 15.02 -0.84
C CYS A 739 -27.77 14.47 -2.09
N LYS A 740 -27.81 15.29 -3.12
CA LYS A 740 -28.38 14.97 -4.43
C LYS A 740 -27.28 14.78 -5.48
N ARG A 741 -26.41 13.79 -5.22
CA ARG A 741 -25.23 13.49 -6.04
C ARG A 741 -25.21 12.07 -6.63
N TYR A 742 -25.90 11.11 -6.00
CA TYR A 742 -25.67 9.67 -6.26
C TYR A 742 -26.90 8.90 -6.76
N THR A 743 -28.11 9.38 -6.53
CA THR A 743 -29.31 8.65 -6.96
C THR A 743 -29.44 8.69 -8.49
N GLU A 744 -30.09 7.68 -9.07
CA GLU A 744 -30.27 7.63 -10.52
C GLU A 744 -30.96 8.88 -11.09
N ASP A 745 -31.92 9.46 -10.35
CA ASP A 745 -32.62 10.68 -10.75
C ASP A 745 -31.71 11.91 -10.69
N ASP A 746 -30.83 11.99 -9.70
CA ASP A 746 -29.82 13.05 -9.61
C ASP A 746 -28.79 12.94 -10.73
N LEU A 747 -28.31 11.73 -11.03
CA LEU A 747 -27.35 11.50 -12.11
C LEU A 747 -27.94 11.87 -13.47
N LYS A 748 -29.18 11.45 -13.75
CA LYS A 748 -29.90 11.86 -14.98
C LYS A 748 -30.07 13.37 -15.09
N ARG A 749 -30.27 14.06 -13.97
CA ARG A 749 -30.42 15.51 -13.92
C ARG A 749 -29.10 16.24 -14.13
N HIS A 750 -28.01 15.75 -13.52
CA HIS A 750 -26.69 16.41 -13.53
C HIS A 750 -25.83 16.10 -14.75
N PHE A 751 -26.03 14.95 -15.39
CA PHE A 751 -25.25 14.48 -16.55
C PHE A 751 -26.08 14.34 -17.85
N GLY A 752 -27.41 14.48 -17.80
CA GLY A 752 -28.30 14.47 -18.98
C GLY A 752 -28.58 13.07 -19.57
N ARG A 753 -29.61 12.96 -20.43
CA ARG A 753 -30.02 11.68 -21.09
C ARG A 753 -29.28 11.34 -22.40
N GLU A 754 -28.53 12.27 -22.99
CA GLU A 754 -27.95 12.14 -24.35
C GLU A 754 -26.41 12.30 -24.40
N GLU A 755 -25.72 12.55 -23.29
CA GLU A 755 -24.28 12.85 -23.25
C GLU A 755 -23.39 11.70 -22.76
N LEU A 756 -23.92 10.49 -22.58
CA LEU A 756 -23.02 9.35 -22.45
C LEU A 756 -22.34 9.15 -23.82
N PRO A 757 -21.00 9.29 -23.93
CA PRO A 757 -20.32 8.91 -25.16
C PRO A 757 -20.77 7.48 -25.48
N ALA A 758 -21.17 7.22 -26.73
CA ALA A 758 -21.32 5.83 -27.16
C ALA A 758 -19.99 5.16 -26.85
N GLY A 759 -19.95 4.28 -25.84
CA GLY A 759 -18.74 3.61 -25.42
C GLY A 759 -18.04 3.06 -26.66
N PRO A 760 -16.70 3.12 -26.73
CA PRO A 760 -15.98 2.66 -27.91
C PRO A 760 -16.50 1.27 -28.29
N ALA A 761 -16.76 1.05 -29.58
CA ALA A 761 -17.13 -0.29 -30.04
C ALA A 761 -16.07 -1.27 -29.50
N VAL A 762 -16.43 -2.53 -29.21
CA VAL A 762 -15.51 -3.54 -28.64
C VAL A 762 -14.16 -3.60 -29.40
N ALA A 763 -14.15 -3.25 -30.69
CA ALA A 763 -12.96 -3.10 -31.52
C ALA A 763 -12.05 -1.88 -31.20
N GLU A 764 -12.60 -0.75 -30.75
CA GLU A 764 -11.85 0.43 -30.28
C GLU A 764 -11.36 0.28 -28.84
N ALA A 765 -12.13 -0.39 -27.96
CA ALA A 765 -11.64 -0.80 -26.64
C ALA A 765 -10.44 -1.76 -26.77
N ALA A 766 -10.44 -2.65 -27.76
CA ALA A 766 -9.27 -3.46 -28.10
C ALA A 766 -8.06 -2.63 -28.62
N ALA A 767 -8.29 -1.43 -29.17
CA ALA A 767 -7.23 -0.50 -29.58
C ALA A 767 -6.66 0.33 -28.40
N LEU A 768 -7.35 0.33 -27.25
CA LEU A 768 -6.89 0.85 -25.95
C LEU A 768 -6.03 -0.14 -25.17
N GLY A 769 -5.73 -1.31 -25.74
CA GLY A 769 -4.82 -2.30 -25.14
C GLY A 769 -3.45 -1.71 -24.73
N PRO A 770 -2.72 -2.40 -23.83
CA PRO A 770 -1.59 -1.84 -23.09
C PRO A 770 -0.57 -1.18 -24.01
N LYS A 771 -0.25 0.09 -23.75
CA LYS A 771 0.79 0.85 -24.45
C LYS A 771 1.96 1.06 -23.49
N GLY A 772 2.92 0.15 -23.51
CA GLY A 772 4.17 0.26 -22.75
C GLY A 772 5.36 -0.20 -23.59
N LEU A 773 6.57 0.16 -23.15
CA LEU A 773 7.83 -0.38 -23.68
C LEU A 773 7.94 -1.88 -23.36
N GLY A 774 7.15 -2.69 -24.07
CA GLY A 774 6.99 -4.13 -23.84
C GLY A 774 5.86 -4.77 -24.66
N THR A 775 4.91 -3.98 -25.19
CA THR A 775 3.73 -4.50 -25.96
C THR A 775 3.74 -4.14 -27.44
N SER A 776 4.72 -3.36 -27.91
CA SER A 776 4.85 -2.94 -29.30
C SER A 776 5.13 -4.09 -30.29
N GLY A 777 5.46 -5.30 -29.79
CA GLY A 777 5.71 -6.49 -30.60
C GLY A 777 4.45 -7.19 -31.14
N ALA A 778 3.26 -6.89 -30.62
CA ALA A 778 2.03 -7.61 -30.95
C ALA A 778 1.26 -7.07 -32.19
N ARG A 779 1.75 -6.01 -32.84
CA ARG A 779 1.10 -5.44 -34.04
C ARG A 779 1.68 -6.01 -35.34
N VAL A 780 1.48 -7.31 -35.56
CA VAL A 780 1.54 -7.88 -36.91
C VAL A 780 0.11 -8.21 -37.32
N ALA A 781 -0.49 -7.35 -38.14
CA ALA A 781 -1.82 -7.58 -38.70
C ALA A 781 -1.80 -8.84 -39.59
N VAL A 782 -2.49 -9.89 -39.17
CA VAL A 782 -2.86 -11.00 -40.04
C VAL A 782 -3.99 -10.51 -40.95
N ALA A 783 -3.62 -10.03 -42.14
CA ALA A 783 -4.59 -9.75 -43.18
C ALA A 783 -5.19 -11.07 -43.68
N ALA A 784 -6.43 -11.36 -43.27
CA ALA A 784 -7.22 -12.45 -43.82
C ALA A 784 -7.48 -12.20 -45.32
N ALA A 785 -6.94 -13.06 -46.18
CA ALA A 785 -7.18 -13.02 -47.62
C ALA A 785 -8.62 -13.45 -47.95
N PRO A 786 -9.34 -12.78 -48.87
CA PRO A 786 -10.62 -13.25 -49.33
C PRO A 786 -10.45 -14.37 -50.37
N ALA A 787 -11.25 -15.42 -50.24
CA ALA A 787 -11.34 -16.49 -51.20
C ALA A 787 -12.17 -16.07 -52.43
N GLY A 788 -11.62 -16.32 -53.62
CA GLY A 788 -12.41 -16.72 -54.80
C GLY A 788 -12.41 -15.79 -56.03
N GLY A 789 -11.77 -16.27 -57.11
CA GLY A 789 -12.32 -16.16 -58.48
C GLY A 789 -11.50 -15.37 -59.50
N GLY A 790 -11.01 -16.04 -60.55
CA GLY A 790 -10.79 -15.41 -61.87
C GLY A 790 -9.46 -15.73 -62.57
N VAL A 791 -9.57 -16.41 -63.71
CA VAL A 791 -8.53 -16.87 -64.65
C VAL A 791 -7.85 -15.71 -65.41
N GLY A 792 -6.55 -15.81 -65.74
CA GLY A 792 -5.94 -15.03 -66.83
C GLY A 792 -4.40 -15.02 -66.87
N ALA A 793 -3.83 -15.50 -67.97
CA ALA A 793 -2.40 -15.71 -68.21
C ALA A 793 -1.57 -14.43 -68.50
N GLY A 794 -0.25 -14.46 -68.24
CA GLY A 794 0.72 -13.53 -68.83
C GLY A 794 2.05 -13.37 -68.04
N VAL A 795 3.15 -13.83 -68.63
CA VAL A 795 4.58 -13.69 -68.22
C VAL A 795 5.26 -12.79 -69.30
N PRO A 796 6.49 -12.18 -69.20
CA PRO A 796 7.50 -11.97 -68.11
C PRO A 796 8.08 -10.51 -67.99
N VAL A 797 9.06 -10.33 -67.09
CA VAL A 797 10.41 -9.68 -67.25
C VAL A 797 10.74 -8.56 -66.23
N GLY A 798 11.89 -8.71 -65.54
CA GLY A 798 12.80 -7.58 -65.24
C GLY A 798 13.42 -7.50 -63.83
N VAL A 799 14.60 -8.08 -63.63
CA VAL A 799 15.54 -7.87 -62.48
C VAL A 799 16.65 -6.91 -62.98
N PRO A 800 17.16 -5.92 -62.19
CA PRO A 800 18.38 -6.17 -61.39
C PRO A 800 18.58 -5.34 -60.08
N ALA A 801 19.33 -5.98 -59.15
CA ALA A 801 20.42 -5.52 -58.26
C ALA A 801 20.37 -4.11 -57.62
N GLY A 802 20.81 -3.83 -56.38
CA GLY A 802 21.66 -4.53 -55.40
C GLY A 802 22.51 -3.50 -54.63
N VAL A 803 22.89 -3.80 -53.38
CA VAL A 803 23.95 -3.17 -52.54
C VAL A 803 23.60 -1.78 -51.95
N GLY A 804 23.70 -1.44 -50.65
CA GLY A 804 24.35 -2.03 -49.47
C GLY A 804 25.52 -1.15 -48.98
N VAL A 805 25.34 -0.25 -47.99
CA VAL A 805 26.40 0.46 -47.23
C VAL A 805 25.74 1.01 -45.94
N GLY A 806 26.25 0.99 -44.70
CA GLY A 806 27.61 0.92 -44.17
C GLY A 806 27.86 2.19 -43.31
N VAL A 807 27.99 2.01 -42.00
CA VAL A 807 28.09 3.07 -40.96
C VAL A 807 29.47 3.74 -40.97
N GLY A 808 29.52 5.06 -40.80
CA GLY A 808 30.75 5.83 -40.61
C GLY A 808 30.56 7.01 -39.64
N VAL A 809 31.38 7.03 -38.58
CA VAL A 809 31.53 8.09 -37.58
C VAL A 809 32.42 9.20 -38.14
N ALA A 810 32.14 10.47 -37.83
CA ALA A 810 33.09 11.57 -38.02
C ALA A 810 32.91 12.72 -37.01
N GLU A 811 34.04 13.07 -36.40
CA GLU A 811 34.34 14.24 -35.55
C GLU A 811 34.66 15.48 -36.42
N ALA A 812 34.31 16.70 -36.00
CA ALA A 812 35.04 17.95 -36.34
C ALA A 812 34.51 19.20 -35.58
N ALA A 813 35.43 19.96 -34.97
CA ALA A 813 35.27 21.32 -34.42
C ALA A 813 35.76 22.40 -35.44
N PRO A 814 35.95 23.70 -35.12
CA PRO A 814 35.10 24.71 -34.43
C PRO A 814 34.91 25.99 -35.29
N ARG A 815 34.01 26.93 -34.89
CA ARG A 815 34.07 28.34 -35.35
C ARG A 815 33.74 29.36 -34.25
N ARG A 816 34.51 30.44 -34.26
CA ARG A 816 34.56 31.60 -33.35
C ARG A 816 33.42 32.61 -33.57
N GLY A 817 32.91 33.17 -32.46
CA GLY A 817 33.10 34.59 -32.13
C GLY A 817 31.93 35.55 -32.39
N LEU A 818 31.32 36.05 -31.30
CA LEU A 818 30.93 37.46 -31.14
C LEU A 818 30.85 37.83 -29.64
N VAL A 819 31.20 39.09 -29.39
CA VAL A 819 31.68 39.75 -28.16
C VAL A 819 30.55 40.11 -27.17
N PRO A 820 30.78 40.08 -25.84
CA PRO A 820 29.97 40.84 -24.88
C PRO A 820 30.72 42.07 -24.35
N SER A 821 30.01 43.19 -24.25
CA SER A 821 30.42 44.40 -23.54
C SER A 821 30.01 44.31 -22.06
N GLY A 822 30.98 44.32 -21.14
CA GLY A 822 30.78 44.77 -19.74
C GLY A 822 31.10 46.28 -19.61
N PRO A 823 31.36 46.85 -18.41
CA PRO A 823 31.28 46.32 -17.03
C PRO A 823 30.64 47.33 -16.02
N VAL A 824 30.59 46.99 -14.71
CA VAL A 824 31.12 47.71 -13.48
C VAL A 824 30.54 46.95 -12.26
N GLY A 825 31.22 46.51 -11.20
CA GLY A 825 32.63 46.52 -10.77
C GLY A 825 32.75 46.33 -9.24
N PHE A 826 33.73 45.50 -8.81
CA PHE A 826 34.42 45.39 -7.49
C PHE A 826 33.64 44.84 -6.29
N GLY A 827 34.11 43.88 -5.47
CA GLY A 827 35.44 43.41 -5.00
C GLY A 827 35.26 43.18 -3.47
N THR A 828 35.84 42.24 -2.71
CA THR A 828 37.09 41.47 -2.74
C THR A 828 37.05 40.33 -1.69
N ALA A 829 37.70 39.22 -2.03
CA ALA A 829 38.41 38.19 -1.24
C ALA A 829 38.37 38.10 0.31
N GLY A 830 38.36 36.86 0.80
CA GLY A 830 38.86 36.47 2.12
C GLY A 830 38.76 34.96 2.41
N ALA A 831 39.82 34.21 2.11
CA ALA A 831 39.95 32.76 2.35
C ALA A 831 40.13 32.40 3.84
N ARG A 832 39.72 31.18 4.24
CA ARG A 832 40.51 30.26 5.09
C ARG A 832 39.83 28.90 5.26
N ALA A 833 40.64 27.84 5.09
CA ALA A 833 40.35 26.45 5.42
C ALA A 833 40.96 26.11 6.82
N PRO A 834 40.96 24.84 7.29
CA PRO A 834 40.22 24.41 8.49
C PRO A 834 41.16 23.95 9.63
N PHE A 835 40.63 23.70 10.84
CA PHE A 835 41.36 22.89 11.84
C PHE A 835 40.43 22.15 12.82
N THR A 836 40.93 20.98 13.20
CA THR A 836 40.37 19.86 13.95
C THR A 836 40.42 19.99 15.48
N ALA A 837 39.44 19.36 16.12
CA ALA A 837 39.44 18.54 17.35
C ALA A 837 40.27 18.93 18.60
N ALA A 838 39.57 19.02 19.74
CA ALA A 838 39.95 18.45 21.04
C ALA A 838 38.76 18.51 22.03
N GLY A 839 38.36 17.37 22.63
CA GLY A 839 37.64 17.33 23.92
C GLY A 839 38.62 17.03 25.08
N PRO A 840 38.18 16.59 26.26
CA PRO A 840 36.93 16.85 26.98
C PRO A 840 37.19 17.34 28.45
N ALA A 841 36.16 17.81 29.15
CA ALA A 841 36.18 17.89 30.63
C ALA A 841 34.77 17.70 31.21
N GLY A 842 34.64 16.71 32.09
CA GLY A 842 33.41 16.39 32.84
C GLY A 842 33.22 17.26 34.10
N PRO A 843 32.41 16.80 35.09
CA PRO A 843 31.12 17.41 35.39
C PRO A 843 31.09 18.15 36.75
N ALA A 844 30.12 19.05 36.93
CA ALA A 844 29.77 19.61 38.24
C ALA A 844 28.24 19.71 38.38
N GLY A 845 27.73 19.12 39.47
CA GLY A 845 26.33 19.10 39.89
C GLY A 845 25.82 20.43 40.48
N PRO A 846 24.62 20.42 41.09
CA PRO A 846 23.61 21.45 40.88
C PRO A 846 23.61 22.56 41.93
N ALA A 847 23.14 23.76 41.54
CA ALA A 847 22.83 24.85 42.46
C ALA A 847 21.41 25.38 42.22
N ALA A 848 20.64 25.43 43.30
CA ALA A 848 19.29 25.95 43.40
C ALA A 848 19.20 27.47 43.19
N SER A 849 18.08 27.95 42.63
CA SER A 849 17.55 29.31 42.83
C SER A 849 16.06 29.29 42.52
N ALA A 850 15.19 29.45 43.53
CA ALA A 850 14.62 30.71 44.01
C ALA A 850 13.53 31.27 43.06
N GLY A 851 12.27 31.01 43.38
CA GLY A 851 11.10 31.59 42.70
C GLY A 851 10.74 33.00 43.19
N PRO A 852 9.86 33.72 42.49
CA PRO A 852 9.29 34.97 42.98
C PRO A 852 7.83 34.81 43.46
N THR A 853 7.56 35.45 44.60
CA THR A 853 6.26 35.67 45.24
C THR A 853 5.50 36.87 44.67
N VAL A 854 4.18 36.78 44.51
CA VAL A 854 3.24 37.92 44.29
C VAL A 854 1.89 37.60 45.02
N PRO A 855 1.15 38.60 45.54
CA PRO A 855 0.42 38.53 46.81
C PRO A 855 -1.09 38.25 46.69
N GLY A 856 -1.70 37.84 47.81
CA GLY A 856 -3.14 37.52 47.91
C GLY A 856 -4.03 38.60 48.53
N VAL A 857 -5.35 38.35 48.50
CA VAL A 857 -6.42 38.88 49.37
C VAL A 857 -7.66 37.93 49.26
N PRO A 858 -8.72 38.00 50.10
CA PRO A 858 -8.92 37.27 51.35
C PRO A 858 -10.11 36.26 51.30
N GLY A 859 -10.23 35.40 52.32
CA GLY A 859 -11.19 34.29 52.37
C GLY A 859 -12.58 34.60 52.95
N VAL A 860 -13.37 33.53 53.17
CA VAL A 860 -14.53 33.35 54.07
C VAL A 860 -14.91 31.83 54.06
N PRO A 861 -15.56 31.28 55.12
CA PRO A 861 -15.23 29.97 55.69
C PRO A 861 -16.35 28.89 55.62
N GLY A 862 -16.02 27.67 56.04
CA GLY A 862 -16.91 26.87 56.89
C GLY A 862 -17.39 25.51 56.35
N VAL A 863 -16.86 24.44 56.96
CA VAL A 863 -17.38 23.06 56.92
C VAL A 863 -18.46 22.90 58.03
N PRO A 864 -19.52 22.10 57.80
CA PRO A 864 -19.70 20.83 58.52
C PRO A 864 -20.25 19.74 57.57
N GLY A 865 -19.88 18.47 57.59
CA GLY A 865 -19.96 17.51 58.69
C GLY A 865 -20.49 16.17 58.11
N VAL A 866 -19.76 15.08 58.38
CA VAL A 866 -20.02 13.64 58.11
C VAL A 866 -21.22 13.18 58.99
N PRO A 867 -22.11 12.20 58.65
CA PRO A 867 -21.71 10.78 58.55
C PRO A 867 -22.54 9.75 57.73
N GLY A 868 -21.83 8.72 57.25
CA GLY A 868 -22.14 7.30 57.54
C GLY A 868 -23.06 6.49 56.61
N GLY A 869 -22.61 5.27 56.28
CA GLY A 869 -23.42 4.16 55.74
C GLY A 869 -22.75 3.45 54.55
N ALA A 870 -21.89 2.43 54.74
CA ALA A 870 -22.22 1.01 54.96
C ALA A 870 -22.73 0.26 53.70
N VAL A 871 -21.85 -0.60 53.18
CA VAL A 871 -22.03 -2.00 52.72
C VAL A 871 -23.34 -2.39 52.01
N GLY A 872 -23.22 -2.93 50.79
CA GLY A 872 -24.27 -3.73 50.14
C GLY A 872 -23.76 -4.49 48.92
N THR A 873 -23.62 -5.81 49.06
CA THR A 873 -23.29 -6.82 48.06
C THR A 873 -24.43 -7.14 47.08
N ALA A 874 -24.04 -7.63 45.90
CA ALA A 874 -24.73 -8.57 44.99
C ALA A 874 -25.94 -8.09 44.17
N GLY A 875 -25.85 -8.37 42.87
CA GLY A 875 -26.86 -8.24 41.83
C GLY A 875 -26.23 -8.50 40.47
#